data_AF-A0A504JN43-F1
#
_entry.id   AF-A0A504JN43-F1
#
_cell.length_a   1.000
_cell.length_b   1.000
_cell.length_c   1.000
_cell.angle_alpha   90.00
_cell.angle_beta   90.00
_cell.angle_gamma   90.00
#
_symmetry.space_group_name_H-M   'P 1'
#
loop_
_entity.id
_entity.type
_entity.pdbx_description
1 polymer ?
#
loop_
_entity_poly.entity_id
_entity_poly.type
_entity_poly.pdbx_seq_one_letter_code
_entity_poly.pdbx_strand_id
1 'polypeptide(L)'
;MKITGTSNKIRIYGAGGHSQVIREVLEENGYEVTETFDDKPSGRHYASKNVTHGARGNLSDFPHEGHPVIIAVGINAERAEIAGFLNSNFEKAIHQSAIIAPTAKIGEGTVVFAGAIIQPNTSIGKHVIINTAASIDHDNIIGDFAHVSPKAALCGHVEVGEGSHVGVGAVVIPKVKIGKWCTIGAGTVVLKDVPDYATVVGNPGKVIKINTPRLQAESTSKISDITFIGSGISSSFTILHLLELLEHNRERKKLTITVIDKYKEFHTGIPYGSRSGFSVHLITSLKNFLPEPELSKFIVWLSNNKTWLLDELKKDGGALSLDWITKHSEKIENNEWEDLFIPRRFFGWYINEKVKNKLEESRVKGLIDVNYIQSEVEDVQKIEDQYELSFKDNVSIRSEKVVLSIGSLPVNHLWKKHALIEENNLLFVNNPYTPDLKTVLGQIQDFVKRQKKVKSNVLIVGANASGLEMLYKLNDIEEITSHVDQFTFISTQGLLPDAVIDVKRKKEFVPYHLQALINQTDITSEMIAEATFKDLDQADKIHLGAASTVEIISKAFGSLLSKLDEKELKKFACTYGNEIGRRQRCAGFHYSKIVELLKEENRFHHIAGRFSDLQKNDSGAYILEYLDTQTKTNMMYDTPINIVINCVGSTNLTKDNIPQLLKNIIEKGYSKPNDSKIGFDVNQSLESSENFHIMGPLLAGNIFDNKAVWHVEHCGRIIWLSHKLSQKINDYFFANEEIKKSSPIN
;
A
#
# COMPACT_ATOMS: atom_id res chain seq x y z
N MET A 1 62.13 -7.82 7.18
CA MET A 1 62.59 -7.37 5.85
C MET A 1 61.95 -6.01 5.62
N LYS A 2 62.70 -4.91 5.62
CA LYS A 2 62.14 -3.56 5.38
C LYS A 2 61.71 -3.49 3.91
N ILE A 3 60.40 -3.41 3.65
CA ILE A 3 59.86 -3.17 2.32
C ILE A 3 59.95 -1.65 2.10
N THR A 4 60.94 -1.23 1.33
CA THR A 4 60.99 0.07 0.68
C THR A 4 60.09 0.00 -0.56
N GLY A 5 58.83 0.38 -0.40
CA GLY A 5 57.85 0.55 -1.47
C GLY A 5 56.89 1.65 -1.04
N THR A 6 56.47 2.51 -1.98
CA THR A 6 55.53 3.61 -1.73
C THR A 6 54.32 3.12 -0.92
N SER A 7 54.07 3.72 0.25
CA SER A 7 52.90 3.37 1.07
C SER A 7 51.61 3.60 0.25
N ASN A 8 50.73 2.59 0.22
CA ASN A 8 49.41 2.79 -0.36
C ASN A 8 48.62 3.72 0.56
N LYS A 9 48.11 4.83 0.04
CA LYS A 9 47.39 5.82 0.85
C LYS A 9 45.91 5.49 0.94
N ILE A 10 45.32 5.67 2.10
CA ILE A 10 43.90 5.41 2.35
C ILE A 10 43.31 6.41 3.34
N ARG A 11 42.00 6.63 3.24
CA ARG A 11 41.22 7.46 4.17
C ARG A 11 40.25 6.60 4.96
N ILE A 12 39.96 7.01 6.19
CA ILE A 12 38.98 6.32 7.04
C ILE A 12 37.76 7.22 7.22
N TYR A 13 36.55 6.68 7.05
CA TYR A 13 35.30 7.32 7.44
C TYR A 13 34.75 6.64 8.69
N GLY A 14 34.81 7.31 9.83
CA GLY A 14 34.48 6.84 11.17
C GLY A 14 35.68 7.02 12.10
N ALA A 15 35.50 7.69 13.23
CA ALA A 15 36.54 7.99 14.21
C ALA A 15 36.29 7.37 15.59
N GLY A 16 35.37 6.40 15.69
CA GLY A 16 35.07 5.64 16.92
C GLY A 16 36.09 4.53 17.24
N GLY A 17 35.84 3.74 18.29
CA GLY A 17 36.75 2.67 18.70
C GLY A 17 36.97 1.60 17.62
N HIS A 18 35.95 1.31 16.81
CA HIS A 18 36.05 0.37 15.69
C HIS A 18 37.10 0.80 14.64
N SER A 19 37.28 2.10 14.43
CA SER A 19 38.23 2.61 13.45
C SER A 19 39.69 2.42 13.84
N GLN A 20 39.98 2.27 15.13
CA GLN A 20 41.33 1.98 15.60
C GLN A 20 41.78 0.58 15.17
N VAL A 21 40.88 -0.40 15.31
CA VAL A 21 41.17 -1.77 14.91
C VAL A 21 41.38 -1.86 13.38
N ILE A 22 40.59 -1.11 12.60
CA ILE A 22 40.76 -1.06 11.14
C ILE A 22 42.06 -0.34 10.75
N ARG A 23 42.39 0.75 11.43
CA ARG A 23 43.65 1.48 11.23
C ARG A 23 44.86 0.56 11.43
N GLU A 24 44.88 -0.24 12.49
CA GLU A 24 45.96 -1.19 12.74
C GLU A 24 46.07 -2.22 11.61
N VAL A 25 44.94 -2.80 11.16
CA VAL A 25 44.92 -3.72 9.99
C VAL A 25 45.52 -3.06 8.74
N LEU A 26 45.19 -1.80 8.49
CA LEU A 26 45.70 -1.06 7.33
C LEU A 26 47.20 -0.77 7.45
N GLU A 27 47.64 -0.25 8.59
CA GLU A 27 49.04 0.11 8.85
C GLU A 27 49.96 -1.14 8.82
N GLU A 28 49.51 -2.28 9.35
CA GLU A 28 50.21 -3.56 9.24
C GLU A 28 50.33 -4.06 7.80
N ASN A 29 49.34 -3.75 6.96
CA ASN A 29 49.35 -4.04 5.54
C ASN A 29 50.15 -3.01 4.71
N GLY A 30 50.85 -2.08 5.37
CA GLY A 30 51.68 -1.06 4.73
C GLY A 30 50.89 0.10 4.12
N TYR A 31 49.62 0.27 4.49
CA TYR A 31 48.87 1.47 4.13
C TYR A 31 49.23 2.66 5.03
N GLU A 32 49.28 3.84 4.43
CA GLU A 32 49.35 5.11 5.16
C GLU A 32 47.95 5.71 5.24
N VAL A 33 47.41 5.82 6.46
CA VAL A 33 46.11 6.47 6.68
C VAL A 33 46.28 7.98 6.71
N THR A 34 45.90 8.65 5.63
CA THR A 34 46.17 10.09 5.44
C THR A 34 45.23 10.96 6.26
N GLU A 35 43.94 10.63 6.29
CA GLU A 35 42.89 11.43 6.94
C GLU A 35 41.81 10.53 7.55
N THR A 36 41.11 11.06 8.55
CA THR A 36 39.95 10.41 9.17
C THR A 36 38.78 11.38 9.19
N PHE A 37 37.60 10.92 8.79
CA PHE A 37 36.38 11.74 8.73
C PHE A 37 35.37 11.18 9.71
N ASP A 38 34.62 12.02 10.40
CA ASP A 38 33.52 11.60 11.26
C ASP A 38 32.46 12.69 11.30
N ASP A 39 31.17 12.34 11.28
CA ASP A 39 30.09 13.32 11.31
C ASP A 39 30.00 14.04 12.67
N LYS A 40 30.60 13.46 13.72
CA LYS A 40 30.72 14.06 15.05
C LYS A 40 32.19 14.04 15.50
N PRO A 41 33.08 14.87 14.91
CA PRO A 41 34.52 14.86 15.24
C PRO A 41 34.84 15.11 16.71
N SER A 42 33.93 15.78 17.44
CA SER A 42 34.01 16.01 18.88
C SER A 42 33.82 14.75 19.71
N GLY A 43 33.09 13.75 19.19
CA GLY A 43 32.85 12.44 19.82
C GLY A 43 33.85 11.36 19.41
N ARG A 44 34.95 11.73 18.76
CA ARG A 44 35.96 10.77 18.31
C ARG A 44 36.60 9.99 19.46
N HIS A 45 37.05 8.78 19.16
CA HIS A 45 37.95 8.03 20.02
C HIS A 45 39.27 8.79 20.22
N TYR A 46 39.83 8.76 21.44
CA TYR A 46 41.02 9.55 21.79
C TYR A 46 42.26 9.23 20.94
N ALA A 47 42.33 8.01 20.39
CA ALA A 47 43.42 7.57 19.53
C ALA A 47 43.25 7.97 18.04
N SER A 48 42.06 8.46 17.64
CA SER A 48 41.83 8.95 16.28
C SER A 48 42.58 10.27 16.03
N LYS A 49 43.42 10.27 15.00
CA LYS A 49 44.23 11.43 14.57
C LYS A 49 43.66 12.05 13.31
N ASN A 50 43.90 13.35 13.11
CA ASN A 50 43.51 14.11 11.91
C ASN A 50 42.03 13.92 11.55
N VAL A 51 41.15 14.08 12.55
CA VAL A 51 39.71 13.90 12.38
C VAL A 51 39.06 15.19 11.93
N THR A 52 38.43 15.16 10.76
CA THR A 52 37.64 16.24 10.16
C THR A 52 36.16 15.84 10.03
N HIS A 53 35.32 16.78 9.61
CA HIS A 53 33.87 16.56 9.49
C HIS A 53 33.54 15.57 8.37
N GLY A 54 32.64 14.63 8.66
CA GLY A 54 32.07 13.69 7.70
C GLY A 54 30.96 14.29 6.84
N ALA A 55 30.57 13.55 5.81
CA ALA A 55 29.65 14.02 4.77
C ALA A 55 28.14 14.00 5.14
N ARG A 56 27.70 13.42 6.27
CA ARG A 56 26.25 13.35 6.59
C ARG A 56 25.66 14.71 6.96
N GLY A 57 26.46 15.60 7.56
CA GLY A 57 26.05 16.98 7.84
C GLY A 57 26.07 17.86 6.59
N ASN A 58 27.09 17.70 5.76
CA ASN A 58 27.26 18.40 4.49
C ASN A 58 28.20 17.60 3.58
N LEU A 59 27.74 17.25 2.38
CA LEU A 59 28.52 16.43 1.43
C LEU A 59 29.86 17.08 1.05
N SER A 60 29.95 18.41 1.01
CA SER A 60 31.21 19.10 0.68
C SER A 60 32.29 18.97 1.74
N ASP A 61 31.95 18.56 2.96
CA ASP A 61 32.90 18.39 4.05
C ASP A 61 33.79 17.15 3.83
N PHE A 62 33.36 16.25 2.94
CA PHE A 62 34.13 15.08 2.53
C PHE A 62 34.63 15.22 1.08
N PRO A 63 35.95 15.14 0.83
CA PRO A 63 36.47 15.12 -0.53
C PRO A 63 36.16 13.79 -1.21
N HIS A 64 35.19 13.76 -2.11
CA HIS A 64 34.78 12.52 -2.79
C HIS A 64 35.87 11.94 -3.70
N GLU A 65 36.71 12.79 -4.30
CA GLU A 65 37.87 12.38 -5.07
C GLU A 65 39.12 12.18 -4.19
N GLY A 66 40.07 11.36 -4.66
CA GLY A 66 41.36 11.14 -3.98
C GLY A 66 41.62 9.69 -3.61
N HIS A 67 42.37 9.46 -2.53
CA HIS A 67 42.72 8.12 -2.04
C HIS A 67 41.47 7.29 -1.72
N PRO A 68 41.50 5.96 -1.86
CA PRO A 68 40.35 5.13 -1.50
C PRO A 68 39.97 5.27 -0.03
N VAL A 69 38.75 4.83 0.29
CA VAL A 69 38.13 5.00 1.60
C VAL A 69 37.81 3.63 2.20
N ILE A 70 37.95 3.50 3.51
CA ILE A 70 37.30 2.43 4.29
C ILE A 70 36.27 3.07 5.24
N ILE A 71 35.05 2.53 5.29
CA ILE A 71 34.03 3.00 6.23
C ILE A 71 34.16 2.19 7.51
N ALA A 72 34.71 2.82 8.54
CA ALA A 72 34.97 2.25 9.86
C ALA A 72 33.81 2.47 10.85
N VAL A 73 32.58 2.24 10.40
CA VAL A 73 31.36 2.34 11.20
C VAL A 73 30.80 0.95 11.46
N GLY A 74 30.74 0.57 12.74
CA GLY A 74 30.30 -0.78 13.13
C GLY A 74 28.80 -1.02 12.96
N ILE A 75 27.98 0.03 12.97
CA ILE A 75 26.53 -0.07 12.79
C ILE A 75 26.21 -0.28 11.30
N ASN A 76 25.64 -1.44 10.95
CA ASN A 76 25.40 -1.85 9.57
C ASN A 76 24.58 -0.84 8.75
N ALA A 77 23.51 -0.29 9.34
CA ALA A 77 22.63 0.66 8.66
C ALA A 77 23.33 1.98 8.34
N GLU A 78 24.07 2.55 9.30
CA GLU A 78 24.85 3.77 9.07
C GLU A 78 25.96 3.53 8.04
N ARG A 79 26.63 2.37 8.08
CA ARG A 79 27.64 2.00 7.09
C ARG A 79 27.06 1.92 5.68
N ALA A 80 25.86 1.35 5.54
CA ALA A 80 25.15 1.29 4.27
C ALA A 80 24.73 2.66 3.75
N GLU A 81 24.19 3.50 4.65
CA GLU A 81 23.82 4.89 4.35
C GLU A 81 25.03 5.67 3.83
N ILE A 82 26.16 5.63 4.56
CA ILE A 82 27.40 6.33 4.18
C ILE A 82 27.92 5.85 2.82
N ALA A 83 27.98 4.54 2.60
CA ALA A 83 28.41 3.99 1.33
C ALA A 83 27.50 4.43 0.16
N GLY A 84 26.21 4.61 0.43
CA GLY A 84 25.21 4.97 -0.59
C GLY A 84 25.36 6.37 -1.17
N PHE A 85 25.90 7.33 -0.42
CA PHE A 85 26.08 8.71 -0.89
C PHE A 85 27.55 9.12 -1.12
N LEU A 86 28.53 8.33 -0.67
CA LEU A 86 29.94 8.62 -0.92
C LEU A 86 30.34 8.22 -2.35
N ASN A 87 30.59 9.21 -3.20
CA ASN A 87 31.20 8.97 -4.52
C ASN A 87 32.72 8.76 -4.41
N SER A 88 33.17 7.61 -3.89
CA SER A 88 34.60 7.28 -3.72
C SER A 88 34.89 5.82 -4.03
N ASN A 89 36.15 5.53 -4.37
CA ASN A 89 36.62 4.14 -4.44
C ASN A 89 36.77 3.57 -3.01
N PHE A 90 36.36 2.33 -2.81
CA PHE A 90 36.49 1.66 -1.52
C PHE A 90 37.56 0.57 -1.55
N GLU A 91 38.39 0.54 -0.53
CA GLU A 91 39.44 -0.48 -0.38
C GLU A 91 39.01 -1.58 0.59
N LYS A 92 39.71 -2.72 0.58
CA LYS A 92 39.53 -3.80 1.56
C LYS A 92 40.56 -3.69 2.68
N ALA A 93 40.17 -4.06 3.90
CA ALA A 93 41.10 -4.18 5.02
C ALA A 93 41.11 -5.62 5.53
N ILE A 94 42.15 -6.39 5.23
CA ILE A 94 42.25 -7.82 5.57
C ILE A 94 43.46 -8.04 6.48
N HIS A 95 43.24 -8.49 7.70
CA HIS A 95 44.30 -8.76 8.66
C HIS A 95 45.18 -9.94 8.20
N GLN A 96 46.50 -9.84 8.40
CA GLN A 96 47.50 -10.84 7.94
C GLN A 96 47.28 -12.25 8.51
N SER A 97 46.67 -12.36 9.69
CA SER A 97 46.34 -13.65 10.31
C SER A 97 45.00 -14.26 9.86
N ALA A 98 44.25 -13.59 8.98
CA ALA A 98 43.05 -14.19 8.40
C ALA A 98 43.44 -15.28 7.39
N ILE A 99 42.73 -16.41 7.42
CA ILE A 99 42.94 -17.53 6.50
C ILE A 99 41.80 -17.49 5.49
N ILE A 100 42.13 -17.18 4.24
CA ILE A 100 41.15 -17.00 3.16
C ILE A 100 41.47 -17.97 2.04
N ALA A 101 40.52 -18.81 1.68
CA ALA A 101 40.65 -19.74 0.57
C ALA A 101 40.85 -18.98 -0.76
N PRO A 102 41.74 -19.43 -1.66
CA PRO A 102 41.99 -18.75 -2.94
C PRO A 102 40.77 -18.58 -3.85
N THR A 103 39.74 -19.43 -3.68
CA THR A 103 38.50 -19.36 -4.47
C THR A 103 37.41 -18.49 -3.84
N ALA A 104 37.63 -17.96 -2.63
CA ALA A 104 36.69 -17.04 -2.00
C ALA A 104 36.72 -15.66 -2.68
N LYS A 105 35.55 -15.02 -2.78
CA LYS A 105 35.39 -13.68 -3.36
C LYS A 105 35.04 -12.69 -2.27
N ILE A 106 35.69 -11.53 -2.27
CA ILE A 106 35.49 -10.47 -1.27
C ILE A 106 35.27 -9.14 -1.97
N GLY A 107 34.11 -8.54 -1.76
CA GLY A 107 33.73 -7.23 -2.29
C GLY A 107 34.50 -6.06 -1.69
N GLU A 108 34.41 -4.91 -2.33
CA GLU A 108 35.05 -3.66 -1.90
C GLU A 108 34.51 -3.15 -0.55
N GLY A 109 35.30 -2.36 0.18
CA GLY A 109 34.90 -1.80 1.47
C GLY A 109 34.80 -2.81 2.62
N THR A 110 35.01 -4.11 2.34
CA THR A 110 34.89 -5.19 3.32
C THR A 110 36.14 -5.29 4.21
N VAL A 111 35.90 -5.55 5.49
CA VAL A 111 36.93 -5.72 6.52
C VAL A 111 36.93 -7.16 7.03
N VAL A 112 38.10 -7.78 7.08
CA VAL A 112 38.33 -9.12 7.64
C VAL A 112 39.38 -9.02 8.75
N PHE A 113 38.97 -9.32 9.98
CA PHE A 113 39.80 -9.16 11.17
C PHE A 113 40.62 -10.41 11.52
N ALA A 114 41.51 -10.25 12.51
CA ALA A 114 42.46 -11.24 12.94
C ALA A 114 41.84 -12.62 13.22
N GLY A 115 42.48 -13.66 12.68
CA GLY A 115 42.10 -15.07 12.89
C GLY A 115 40.78 -15.50 12.25
N ALA A 116 40.12 -14.65 11.45
CA ALA A 116 38.95 -15.06 10.69
C ALA A 116 39.32 -16.12 9.65
N ILE A 117 38.42 -17.09 9.42
CA ILE A 117 38.61 -18.17 8.44
C ILE A 117 37.48 -18.13 7.43
N ILE A 118 37.82 -18.03 6.14
CA ILE A 118 36.88 -18.03 5.02
C ILE A 118 37.28 -19.18 4.08
N GLN A 119 36.41 -20.18 3.97
CA GLN A 119 36.67 -21.42 3.22
C GLN A 119 36.26 -21.32 1.73
N PRO A 120 36.60 -22.32 0.89
CA PRO A 120 36.42 -22.27 -0.56
C PRO A 120 35.00 -21.92 -1.03
N ASN A 121 34.95 -21.26 -2.20
CA ASN A 121 33.72 -20.93 -2.95
C ASN A 121 32.75 -19.98 -2.25
N THR A 122 33.12 -19.42 -1.11
CA THR A 122 32.33 -18.41 -0.42
C THR A 122 32.38 -17.07 -1.13
N SER A 123 31.23 -16.41 -1.23
CA SER A 123 31.10 -15.05 -1.77
C SER A 123 30.72 -14.08 -0.67
N ILE A 124 31.57 -13.09 -0.44
CA ILE A 124 31.36 -11.99 0.51
C ILE A 124 31.11 -10.70 -0.26
N GLY A 125 30.00 -10.05 0.06
CA GLY A 125 29.56 -8.78 -0.53
C GLY A 125 30.45 -7.59 -0.17
N LYS A 126 29.94 -6.41 -0.45
CA LYS A 126 30.58 -5.11 -0.21
C LYS A 126 30.35 -4.63 1.21
N HIS A 127 31.33 -3.91 1.78
CA HIS A 127 31.22 -3.29 3.11
C HIS A 127 30.81 -4.25 4.23
N VAL A 128 31.19 -5.52 4.11
CA VAL A 128 30.93 -6.54 5.11
C VAL A 128 31.98 -6.45 6.22
N ILE A 129 31.59 -6.79 7.45
CA ILE A 129 32.54 -6.98 8.55
C ILE A 129 32.60 -8.47 8.90
N ILE A 130 33.75 -9.10 8.66
CA ILE A 130 34.07 -10.43 9.17
C ILE A 130 35.01 -10.26 10.37
N ASN A 131 34.48 -10.44 11.57
CA ASN A 131 35.13 -10.02 12.79
C ASN A 131 36.08 -11.09 13.37
N THR A 132 36.79 -10.74 14.44
CA THR A 132 37.89 -11.53 15.01
C THR A 132 37.49 -12.98 15.27
N ALA A 133 38.25 -13.92 14.70
CA ALA A 133 38.02 -15.36 14.82
C ALA A 133 36.61 -15.83 14.37
N ALA A 134 35.92 -15.10 13.51
CA ALA A 134 34.73 -15.61 12.83
C ALA A 134 35.11 -16.72 11.84
N SER A 135 34.26 -17.74 11.72
CA SER A 135 34.47 -18.89 10.84
C SER A 135 33.33 -18.98 9.83
N ILE A 136 33.70 -18.99 8.55
CA ILE A 136 32.78 -19.10 7.42
C ILE A 136 33.24 -20.28 6.58
N ASP A 137 32.47 -21.37 6.63
CA ASP A 137 32.74 -22.59 5.86
C ASP A 137 32.48 -22.40 4.36
N HIS A 138 32.48 -23.49 3.61
CA HIS A 138 32.46 -23.48 2.15
C HIS A 138 31.08 -23.11 1.57
N ASP A 139 31.10 -22.56 0.36
CA ASP A 139 29.90 -22.25 -0.45
C ASP A 139 28.89 -21.29 0.24
N ASN A 140 29.36 -20.43 1.13
CA ASN A 140 28.53 -19.43 1.80
C ASN A 140 28.29 -18.20 0.92
N ILE A 141 27.15 -17.52 1.11
CA ILE A 141 26.84 -16.24 0.46
C ILE A 141 26.53 -15.21 1.54
N ILE A 142 27.37 -14.19 1.65
CA ILE A 142 27.23 -13.11 2.63
C ILE A 142 26.92 -11.82 1.86
N GLY A 143 25.72 -11.27 2.05
CA GLY A 143 25.25 -10.05 1.38
C GLY A 143 25.95 -8.79 1.87
N ASP A 144 25.77 -7.71 1.09
CA ASP A 144 26.40 -6.41 1.36
C ASP A 144 26.04 -5.87 2.76
N PHE A 145 26.94 -5.12 3.37
CA PHE A 145 26.77 -4.49 4.69
C PHE A 145 26.53 -5.46 5.86
N ALA A 146 26.58 -6.77 5.67
CA ALA A 146 26.44 -7.73 6.75
C ALA A 146 27.60 -7.62 7.77
N HIS A 147 27.39 -8.16 8.97
CA HIS A 147 28.41 -8.23 10.02
C HIS A 147 28.37 -9.59 10.70
N VAL A 148 29.42 -10.39 10.49
CA VAL A 148 29.67 -11.65 11.20
C VAL A 148 30.58 -11.36 12.38
N SER A 149 30.03 -11.38 13.59
CA SER A 149 30.69 -10.94 14.83
C SER A 149 31.77 -11.90 15.32
N PRO A 150 32.57 -11.50 16.33
CA PRO A 150 33.64 -12.34 16.83
C PRO A 150 33.19 -13.75 17.21
N LYS A 151 33.96 -14.76 16.80
CA LYS A 151 33.70 -16.18 17.08
C LYS A 151 32.36 -16.71 16.57
N ALA A 152 31.62 -15.99 15.72
CA ALA A 152 30.46 -16.55 15.06
C ALA A 152 30.91 -17.61 14.03
N ALA A 153 30.15 -18.69 13.90
CA ALA A 153 30.44 -19.81 13.00
C ALA A 153 29.27 -20.04 12.04
N LEU A 154 29.54 -19.94 10.74
CA LEU A 154 28.61 -20.26 9.66
C LEU A 154 29.08 -21.56 9.00
N CYS A 155 28.30 -22.63 9.13
CA CYS A 155 28.59 -23.89 8.45
C CYS A 155 28.35 -23.79 6.93
N GLY A 156 28.59 -24.88 6.18
CA GLY A 156 28.53 -24.84 4.71
C GLY A 156 27.15 -24.47 4.14
N HIS A 157 27.15 -23.73 3.03
CA HIS A 157 25.93 -23.29 2.30
C HIS A 157 24.95 -22.39 3.07
N VAL A 158 25.41 -21.61 4.03
CA VAL A 158 24.60 -20.56 4.68
C VAL A 158 24.52 -19.32 3.80
N GLU A 159 23.30 -18.77 3.68
CA GLU A 159 23.05 -17.46 3.08
C GLU A 159 22.79 -16.43 4.19
N VAL A 160 23.49 -15.30 4.17
CA VAL A 160 23.24 -14.16 5.06
C VAL A 160 22.85 -12.96 4.21
N GLY A 161 21.62 -12.48 4.37
CA GLY A 161 21.10 -11.34 3.64
C GLY A 161 21.79 -10.03 3.98
N GLU A 162 21.62 -9.05 3.09
CA GLU A 162 22.17 -7.68 3.23
C GLU A 162 21.90 -7.07 4.61
N GLY A 163 22.89 -6.40 5.18
CA GLY A 163 22.76 -5.63 6.42
C GLY A 163 22.54 -6.46 7.68
N SER A 164 22.48 -7.79 7.58
CA SER A 164 22.25 -8.69 8.72
C SER A 164 23.45 -8.77 9.66
N HIS A 165 23.16 -8.85 10.95
CA HIS A 165 24.15 -8.99 12.02
C HIS A 165 24.08 -10.39 12.63
N VAL A 166 25.17 -11.14 12.52
CA VAL A 166 25.35 -12.42 13.20
C VAL A 166 26.15 -12.18 14.47
N GLY A 167 25.53 -12.32 15.63
CA GLY A 167 26.09 -11.94 16.93
C GLY A 167 27.26 -12.80 17.41
N VAL A 168 27.99 -12.29 18.40
CA VAL A 168 29.20 -12.92 18.96
C VAL A 168 28.94 -14.37 19.34
N GLY A 169 29.75 -15.30 18.86
CA GLY A 169 29.63 -16.72 19.22
C GLY A 169 28.36 -17.42 18.72
N ALA A 170 27.58 -16.81 17.82
CA ALA A 170 26.42 -17.48 17.23
C ALA A 170 26.86 -18.60 16.27
N VAL A 171 26.06 -19.66 16.19
CA VAL A 171 26.31 -20.84 15.34
C VAL A 171 25.14 -21.01 14.39
N VAL A 172 25.41 -21.09 13.09
CA VAL A 172 24.40 -21.31 12.04
C VAL A 172 24.69 -22.63 11.35
N ILE A 173 23.73 -23.56 11.40
CA ILE A 173 23.89 -24.90 10.80
C ILE A 173 23.87 -24.83 9.26
N PRO A 174 24.35 -25.87 8.55
CA PRO A 174 24.41 -25.85 7.09
C PRO A 174 23.06 -25.55 6.42
N LYS A 175 23.11 -24.92 5.24
CA LYS A 175 21.95 -24.66 4.36
C LYS A 175 20.85 -23.76 4.93
N VAL A 176 21.15 -23.02 5.99
CA VAL A 176 20.21 -22.03 6.54
C VAL A 176 20.29 -20.72 5.78
N LYS A 177 19.14 -20.13 5.50
CA LYS A 177 19.00 -18.77 4.97
C LYS A 177 18.63 -17.79 6.06
N ILE A 178 19.49 -16.82 6.31
CA ILE A 178 19.20 -15.63 7.13
C ILE A 178 18.79 -14.51 6.18
N GLY A 179 17.58 -13.98 6.36
CA GLY A 179 17.06 -12.86 5.58
C GLY A 179 17.87 -11.56 5.74
N LYS A 180 17.48 -10.49 5.06
CA LYS A 180 18.15 -9.17 5.17
C LYS A 180 17.82 -8.46 6.48
N TRP A 181 18.72 -7.61 6.94
CA TRP A 181 18.56 -6.75 8.12
C TRP A 181 18.14 -7.51 9.40
N CYS A 182 18.53 -8.78 9.50
CA CYS A 182 18.28 -9.62 10.66
C CYS A 182 19.28 -9.33 11.78
N THR A 183 18.90 -9.69 13.00
CA THR A 183 19.80 -9.69 14.16
C THR A 183 19.79 -11.08 14.80
N ILE A 184 20.88 -11.81 14.67
CA ILE A 184 21.10 -13.04 15.42
C ILE A 184 21.83 -12.66 16.70
N GLY A 185 21.24 -12.94 17.86
CA GLY A 185 21.81 -12.59 19.16
C GLY A 185 23.09 -13.36 19.46
N ALA A 186 23.91 -12.85 20.37
CA ALA A 186 25.12 -13.53 20.83
C ALA A 186 24.82 -14.94 21.37
N GLY A 187 25.68 -15.91 21.05
CA GLY A 187 25.56 -17.30 21.48
C GLY A 187 24.36 -18.07 20.92
N THR A 188 23.64 -17.51 19.94
CA THR A 188 22.43 -18.10 19.38
C THR A 188 22.75 -19.27 18.46
N VAL A 189 21.98 -20.36 18.52
CA VAL A 189 22.10 -21.51 17.61
C VAL A 189 20.93 -21.49 16.62
N VAL A 190 21.20 -21.13 15.37
CA VAL A 190 20.19 -21.01 14.32
C VAL A 190 20.05 -22.34 13.60
N LEU A 191 18.86 -22.96 13.73
CA LEU A 191 18.55 -24.28 13.19
C LEU A 191 17.61 -24.25 11.97
N LYS A 192 17.07 -23.09 11.61
CA LYS A 192 16.07 -22.91 10.55
C LYS A 192 16.24 -21.55 9.90
N ASP A 193 15.70 -21.41 8.69
CA ASP A 193 15.65 -20.15 7.98
C ASP A 193 15.04 -19.03 8.83
N VAL A 194 15.63 -17.84 8.70
CA VAL A 194 15.28 -16.65 9.44
C VAL A 194 14.68 -15.64 8.46
N PRO A 195 13.42 -15.21 8.65
CA PRO A 195 12.80 -14.26 7.74
C PRO A 195 13.45 -12.88 7.84
N ASP A 196 13.34 -12.08 6.78
CA ASP A 196 13.85 -10.71 6.74
C ASP A 196 13.46 -9.90 7.99
N TYR A 197 14.41 -9.10 8.44
CA TYR A 197 14.30 -8.18 9.57
C TYR A 197 14.04 -8.84 10.93
N ALA A 198 14.17 -10.16 11.04
CA ALA A 198 13.94 -10.87 12.29
C ALA A 198 15.08 -10.69 13.30
N THR A 199 14.72 -10.69 14.57
CA THR A 199 15.64 -10.86 15.70
C THR A 199 15.48 -12.26 16.26
N VAL A 200 16.57 -13.02 16.27
CA VAL A 200 16.62 -14.42 16.75
C VAL A 200 17.56 -14.49 17.95
N VAL A 201 17.11 -15.10 19.05
CA VAL A 201 17.95 -15.31 20.23
C VAL A 201 17.79 -16.72 20.80
N GLY A 202 18.82 -17.17 21.52
CA GLY A 202 18.77 -18.39 22.33
C GLY A 202 19.36 -19.63 21.68
N ASN A 203 19.38 -20.71 22.44
CA ASN A 203 19.81 -22.04 21.99
C ASN A 203 18.76 -23.07 22.47
N PRO A 204 17.89 -23.58 21.58
CA PRO A 204 17.81 -23.27 20.15
C PRO A 204 17.29 -21.86 19.87
N GLY A 205 17.75 -21.27 18.78
CA GLY A 205 17.38 -19.91 18.36
C GLY A 205 15.89 -19.82 18.01
N LYS A 206 15.23 -18.80 18.57
CA LYS A 206 13.83 -18.48 18.29
C LYS A 206 13.69 -17.04 17.84
N VAL A 207 12.86 -16.82 16.82
CA VAL A 207 12.45 -15.48 16.42
C VAL A 207 11.66 -14.87 17.59
N ILE A 208 12.19 -13.81 18.18
CA ILE A 208 11.52 -13.07 19.27
C ILE A 208 10.83 -11.80 18.77
N LYS A 209 11.23 -11.31 17.59
CA LYS A 209 10.67 -10.13 16.96
C LYS A 209 10.95 -10.17 15.47
N ILE A 210 10.03 -9.67 14.66
CA ILE A 210 10.32 -9.28 13.28
C ILE A 210 10.22 -7.77 13.23
N ASN A 211 11.36 -7.09 13.07
CA ASN A 211 11.37 -5.65 12.92
C ASN A 211 10.75 -5.34 11.57
N THR A 212 9.56 -4.76 11.54
CA THR A 212 9.22 -4.03 10.33
C THR A 212 10.21 -2.88 10.21
N PRO A 213 10.83 -2.62 9.04
CA PRO A 213 11.64 -1.43 8.86
C PRO A 213 10.80 -0.23 9.29
N ARG A 214 11.04 0.22 10.53
CA ARG A 214 10.64 1.53 10.98
C ARG A 214 11.61 2.40 10.20
N LEU A 215 11.09 3.11 9.20
CA LEU A 215 11.64 4.42 8.92
C LEU A 215 11.61 5.11 10.29
N GLN A 216 12.79 5.24 10.90
CA GLN A 216 12.88 5.76 12.24
C GLN A 216 12.27 7.15 12.16
N ALA A 217 11.08 7.31 12.75
CA ALA A 217 10.69 8.59 13.29
C ALA A 217 11.78 8.90 14.33
N GLU A 218 12.81 9.62 13.91
CA GLU A 218 13.69 10.27 14.85
C GLU A 218 12.79 11.04 15.81
N SER A 219 12.89 10.72 17.10
CA SER A 219 12.31 11.55 18.15
C SER A 219 13.10 12.85 18.21
N THR A 220 12.85 13.71 17.22
CA THR A 220 13.02 15.13 17.39
C THR A 220 11.62 15.70 17.46
N SER A 221 11.43 16.67 18.32
CA SER A 221 10.29 17.58 18.37
C SER A 221 10.14 18.38 17.07
N LYS A 222 10.15 17.72 15.91
CA LYS A 222 10.02 18.35 14.60
C LYS A 222 8.54 18.38 14.24
N ILE A 223 8.03 19.60 14.19
CA ILE A 223 6.73 19.91 13.60
C ILE A 223 6.82 19.56 12.11
N SER A 224 5.89 18.76 11.61
CA SER A 224 5.75 18.50 10.18
C SER A 224 5.03 19.68 9.53
N ASP A 225 5.53 20.18 8.40
CA ASP A 225 4.79 21.20 7.63
C ASP A 225 3.43 20.62 7.19
N ILE A 226 3.42 19.38 6.71
CA ILE A 226 2.19 18.69 6.32
C ILE A 226 2.21 17.21 6.69
N THR A 227 1.09 16.72 7.23
CA THR A 227 0.88 15.31 7.58
C THR A 227 -0.30 14.72 6.83
N PHE A 228 -0.08 13.59 6.14
CA PHE A 228 -1.12 12.79 5.50
C PHE A 228 -1.51 11.62 6.41
N ILE A 229 -2.79 11.56 6.82
CA ILE A 229 -3.35 10.43 7.55
C ILE A 229 -4.04 9.49 6.54
N GLY A 230 -3.47 8.31 6.35
CA GLY A 230 -3.82 7.38 5.28
C GLY A 230 -2.90 7.54 4.07
N SER A 231 -2.39 6.42 3.58
CA SER A 231 -1.40 6.35 2.49
C SER A 231 -1.96 5.62 1.27
N GLY A 232 -3.22 5.90 0.94
CA GLY A 232 -3.84 5.47 -0.32
C GLY A 232 -3.48 6.38 -1.49
N ILE A 233 -4.00 6.04 -2.67
CA ILE A 233 -3.73 6.77 -3.91
C ILE A 233 -4.13 8.24 -3.87
N SER A 234 -5.09 8.61 -3.01
CA SER A 234 -5.45 10.00 -2.75
C SER A 234 -4.28 10.82 -2.19
N SER A 235 -3.65 10.35 -1.11
CA SER A 235 -2.42 10.99 -0.58
C SER A 235 -1.28 10.92 -1.59
N SER A 236 -1.10 9.77 -2.26
CA SER A 236 -0.03 9.56 -3.24
C SER A 236 -0.08 10.58 -4.38
N PHE A 237 -1.24 10.80 -4.99
CA PHE A 237 -1.39 11.78 -6.07
C PHE A 237 -1.28 13.22 -5.55
N THR A 238 -1.79 13.53 -4.35
CA THR A 238 -1.60 14.87 -3.75
C THR A 238 -0.12 15.16 -3.53
N ILE A 239 0.63 14.19 -3.00
CA ILE A 239 2.08 14.30 -2.81
C ILE A 239 2.77 14.47 -4.17
N LEU A 240 2.50 13.62 -5.16
CA LEU A 240 3.12 13.72 -6.50
C LEU A 240 2.94 15.11 -7.12
N HIS A 241 1.71 15.64 -7.13
CA HIS A 241 1.45 16.97 -7.68
C HIS A 241 2.05 18.09 -6.85
N LEU A 242 2.14 17.94 -5.53
CA LEU A 242 2.84 18.90 -4.68
C LEU A 242 4.33 18.95 -5.03
N LEU A 243 4.98 17.79 -5.17
CA LEU A 243 6.40 17.72 -5.54
C LEU A 243 6.66 18.31 -6.93
N GLU A 244 5.77 18.09 -7.90
CA GLU A 244 5.85 18.73 -9.22
C GLU A 244 5.82 20.26 -9.12
N LEU A 245 5.00 20.83 -8.24
CA LEU A 245 4.95 22.28 -8.00
C LEU A 245 6.22 22.79 -7.32
N LEU A 246 6.73 22.07 -6.31
CA LEU A 246 7.95 22.45 -5.59
C LEU A 246 9.18 22.57 -6.50
N GLU A 247 9.29 21.72 -7.52
CA GLU A 247 10.41 21.76 -8.47
C GLU A 247 10.47 23.05 -9.31
N HIS A 248 9.32 23.73 -9.46
CA HIS A 248 9.19 24.95 -10.27
C HIS A 248 9.14 26.22 -9.41
N ASN A 249 9.08 26.09 -8.08
CA ASN A 249 9.07 27.24 -7.18
C ASN A 249 10.45 27.90 -7.10
N ARG A 250 10.44 29.24 -7.17
CA ARG A 250 11.67 30.04 -7.03
C ARG A 250 12.09 30.20 -5.57
N GLU A 251 11.14 30.14 -4.64
CA GLU A 251 11.39 30.21 -3.21
C GLU A 251 11.86 28.87 -2.65
N ARG A 252 12.92 28.89 -1.84
CA ARG A 252 13.57 27.69 -1.29
C ARG A 252 13.16 27.42 0.16
N LYS A 253 11.86 27.22 0.44
CA LYS A 253 11.43 26.60 1.70
C LYS A 253 11.46 25.08 1.54
N LYS A 254 12.24 24.40 2.38
CA LYS A 254 12.21 22.94 2.49
C LYS A 254 10.99 22.52 3.30
N LEU A 255 10.19 21.58 2.81
CA LEU A 255 9.00 21.08 3.52
C LEU A 255 9.24 19.72 4.20
N THR A 256 8.75 19.55 5.41
CA THR A 256 8.67 18.25 6.09
C THR A 256 7.30 17.62 5.85
N ILE A 257 7.29 16.52 5.11
CA ILE A 257 6.08 15.73 4.79
C ILE A 257 6.06 14.48 5.66
N THR A 258 5.01 14.29 6.45
CA THR A 258 4.80 13.05 7.21
C THR A 258 3.66 12.25 6.61
N VAL A 259 3.86 10.96 6.38
CA VAL A 259 2.83 10.04 5.88
C VAL A 259 2.57 8.97 6.93
N ILE A 260 1.32 8.89 7.39
CA ILE A 260 0.90 7.95 8.43
C ILE A 260 -0.04 6.92 7.82
N ASP A 261 0.22 5.65 8.05
CA ASP A 261 -0.74 4.59 7.76
C ASP A 261 -0.66 3.51 8.83
N LYS A 262 -1.79 2.89 9.16
CA LYS A 262 -1.80 1.78 10.13
C LYS A 262 -1.22 0.50 9.55
N TYR A 263 -1.14 0.41 8.22
CA TYR A 263 -0.56 -0.72 7.51
C TYR A 263 0.88 -0.42 7.09
N LYS A 264 1.67 -1.49 6.94
CA LYS A 264 3.10 -1.42 6.59
C LYS A 264 3.35 -0.94 5.16
N GLU A 265 2.39 -1.16 4.26
CA GLU A 265 2.54 -0.84 2.86
C GLU A 265 1.93 0.53 2.55
N PHE A 266 2.81 1.52 2.36
CA PHE A 266 2.44 2.88 1.99
C PHE A 266 2.11 3.01 0.49
N HIS A 267 1.48 4.13 0.13
CA HIS A 267 1.15 4.67 -1.20
C HIS A 267 0.12 3.92 -2.03
N THR A 268 -0.20 2.69 -1.67
CA THR A 268 -1.07 1.80 -2.48
C THR A 268 -2.48 1.67 -1.90
N GLY A 269 -2.65 1.90 -0.60
CA GLY A 269 -3.89 1.59 0.11
C GLY A 269 -4.28 0.10 0.04
N ILE A 270 -5.47 -0.23 0.53
CA ILE A 270 -5.98 -1.62 0.53
C ILE A 270 -6.18 -2.17 -0.89
N PRO A 271 -6.86 -1.44 -1.82
CA PRO A 271 -7.25 -2.03 -3.10
C PRO A 271 -6.05 -2.37 -3.98
N TYR A 272 -4.99 -1.56 -3.96
CA TYR A 272 -3.83 -1.75 -4.82
C TYR A 272 -2.63 -2.36 -4.07
N GLY A 273 -2.79 -2.62 -2.78
CA GLY A 273 -1.81 -3.21 -1.87
C GLY A 273 -1.66 -4.73 -1.98
N SER A 274 -0.78 -5.31 -1.18
CA SER A 274 -0.66 -6.76 -0.99
C SER A 274 -1.89 -7.38 -0.33
N ARG A 275 -2.65 -6.61 0.46
CA ARG A 275 -3.83 -7.08 1.20
C ARG A 275 -4.99 -7.51 0.30
N SER A 276 -5.04 -6.98 -0.91
CA SER A 276 -6.02 -7.36 -1.93
C SER A 276 -5.60 -8.55 -2.79
N GLY A 277 -4.39 -9.08 -2.64
CA GLY A 277 -3.85 -10.15 -3.49
C GLY A 277 -3.37 -9.68 -4.87
N PHE A 278 -2.54 -10.50 -5.52
CA PHE A 278 -1.95 -10.18 -6.83
C PHE A 278 -2.86 -10.53 -8.01
N SER A 279 -3.87 -11.35 -7.76
CA SER A 279 -4.74 -11.99 -8.76
C SER A 279 -6.14 -11.36 -8.87
N VAL A 280 -6.37 -10.22 -8.20
CA VAL A 280 -7.63 -9.48 -8.32
C VAL A 280 -7.53 -8.43 -9.42
N HIS A 281 -8.51 -8.43 -10.32
CA HIS A 281 -8.58 -7.51 -11.46
C HIS A 281 -9.33 -6.21 -11.13
N LEU A 282 -9.06 -5.17 -11.92
CA LEU A 282 -9.87 -3.97 -11.96
C LEU A 282 -11.32 -4.29 -12.32
N ILE A 283 -12.26 -3.48 -11.82
CA ILE A 283 -13.69 -3.60 -12.14
C ILE A 283 -14.08 -2.89 -13.46
N THR A 284 -13.16 -2.09 -14.01
CA THR A 284 -13.27 -1.42 -15.31
C THR A 284 -12.04 -1.75 -16.15
N SER A 285 -12.14 -1.56 -17.48
CA SER A 285 -10.95 -1.60 -18.34
C SER A 285 -9.95 -0.51 -17.95
N LEU A 286 -8.69 -0.71 -18.32
CA LEU A 286 -7.60 0.21 -17.96
C LEU A 286 -7.84 1.65 -18.44
N LYS A 287 -8.33 1.83 -19.68
CA LYS A 287 -8.65 3.15 -20.24
C LYS A 287 -9.75 3.91 -19.49
N ASN A 288 -10.64 3.19 -18.83
CA ASN A 288 -11.72 3.76 -18.02
C ASN A 288 -11.30 3.95 -16.55
N PHE A 289 -10.20 3.32 -16.15
CA PHE A 289 -9.65 3.40 -14.80
C PHE A 289 -8.79 4.66 -14.62
N LEU A 290 -7.89 4.96 -15.57
CA LEU A 290 -6.97 6.11 -15.51
C LEU A 290 -7.24 7.12 -16.63
N PRO A 291 -7.22 8.44 -16.33
CA PRO A 291 -7.23 9.48 -17.36
C PRO A 291 -5.84 9.68 -17.97
N GLU A 292 -5.79 10.35 -19.12
CA GLU A 292 -4.53 10.86 -19.68
C GLU A 292 -4.00 12.09 -18.89
N PRO A 293 -2.67 12.30 -18.82
CA PRO A 293 -1.58 11.51 -19.42
C PRO A 293 -1.15 10.28 -18.61
N GLU A 294 -1.82 10.01 -17.47
CA GLU A 294 -1.40 8.96 -16.54
C GLU A 294 -1.60 7.55 -17.11
N LEU A 295 -2.67 7.35 -17.88
CA LEU A 295 -2.93 6.13 -18.62
C LEU A 295 -1.74 5.75 -19.52
N SER A 296 -1.32 6.67 -20.39
CA SER A 296 -0.18 6.45 -21.29
C SER A 296 1.11 6.14 -20.53
N LYS A 297 1.41 6.87 -19.44
CA LYS A 297 2.59 6.62 -18.61
C LYS A 297 2.57 5.22 -17.98
N PHE A 298 1.41 4.79 -17.49
CA PHE A 298 1.28 3.47 -16.88
C PHE A 298 1.34 2.34 -17.92
N ILE A 299 0.80 2.53 -19.13
CA ILE A 299 0.94 1.56 -20.23
C ILE A 299 2.40 1.33 -20.60
N VAL A 300 3.20 2.40 -20.69
CA VAL A 300 4.64 2.29 -20.93
C VAL A 300 5.32 1.50 -19.81
N TRP A 301 5.00 1.83 -18.55
CA TRP A 301 5.54 1.11 -17.40
C TRP A 301 5.14 -0.37 -17.39
N LEU A 302 3.88 -0.71 -17.67
CA LEU A 302 3.39 -2.09 -17.78
C LEU A 302 4.16 -2.86 -18.85
N SER A 303 4.33 -2.26 -20.02
CA SER A 303 5.01 -2.88 -21.16
C SER A 303 6.47 -3.22 -20.84
N ASN A 304 7.14 -2.39 -20.05
CA ASN A 304 8.51 -2.62 -19.58
C ASN A 304 8.61 -3.65 -18.44
N ASN A 305 7.51 -3.90 -17.70
CA ASN A 305 7.50 -4.73 -16.50
C ASN A 305 6.68 -6.03 -16.64
N LYS A 306 6.07 -6.27 -17.81
CA LYS A 306 5.08 -7.34 -18.02
C LYS A 306 5.58 -8.73 -17.63
N THR A 307 6.84 -9.06 -17.89
CA THR A 307 7.39 -10.40 -17.64
C THR A 307 7.27 -10.81 -16.17
N TRP A 308 7.84 -10.02 -15.26
CA TRP A 308 7.81 -10.37 -13.82
C TRP A 308 6.42 -10.17 -13.21
N LEU A 309 5.63 -9.20 -13.70
CA LEU A 309 4.25 -8.99 -13.26
C LEU A 309 3.37 -10.21 -13.55
N LEU A 310 3.50 -10.80 -14.73
CA LEU A 310 2.78 -12.00 -15.11
C LEU A 310 3.25 -13.22 -14.33
N ASP A 311 4.54 -13.32 -14.02
CA ASP A 311 5.06 -14.40 -13.19
C ASP A 311 4.55 -14.33 -11.73
N GLU A 312 4.44 -13.13 -11.16
CA GLU A 312 3.80 -12.96 -9.85
C GLU A 312 2.30 -13.27 -9.90
N LEU A 313 1.61 -12.88 -10.98
CA LEU A 313 0.20 -13.27 -11.20
C LEU A 313 0.03 -14.80 -11.26
N LYS A 314 0.93 -15.53 -11.94
CA LYS A 314 0.90 -17.01 -11.99
C LYS A 314 1.16 -17.65 -10.62
N LYS A 315 2.02 -17.04 -9.79
CA LYS A 315 2.34 -17.57 -8.46
C LYS A 315 1.21 -17.40 -7.45
N ASP A 316 0.49 -16.28 -7.52
CA ASP A 316 -0.59 -15.96 -6.58
C ASP A 316 -1.97 -16.43 -7.06
N GLY A 317 -2.17 -16.46 -8.38
CA GLY A 317 -3.43 -16.82 -9.03
C GLY A 317 -3.59 -18.33 -9.24
N GLY A 318 -4.84 -18.75 -9.42
CA GLY A 318 -5.18 -20.13 -9.78
C GLY A 318 -5.61 -20.28 -11.24
N ALA A 319 -6.59 -21.15 -11.48
CA ALA A 319 -6.99 -21.56 -12.84
C ALA A 319 -7.56 -20.40 -13.68
N LEU A 320 -8.32 -19.49 -13.06
CA LEU A 320 -8.92 -18.34 -13.75
C LEU A 320 -7.87 -17.27 -14.05
N SER A 321 -6.87 -17.12 -13.18
CA SER A 321 -5.74 -16.23 -13.42
C SER A 321 -4.88 -16.73 -14.59
N LEU A 322 -4.65 -18.04 -14.69
CA LEU A 322 -3.96 -18.66 -15.83
C LEU A 322 -4.78 -18.54 -17.13
N ASP A 323 -6.09 -18.76 -17.09
CA ASP A 323 -6.99 -18.54 -18.24
C ASP A 323 -6.90 -17.09 -18.73
N TRP A 324 -6.90 -16.11 -17.82
CA TRP A 324 -6.77 -14.71 -18.16
C TRP A 324 -5.44 -14.41 -18.90
N ILE A 325 -4.31 -14.93 -18.40
CA ILE A 325 -3.01 -14.76 -19.06
C ILE A 325 -3.03 -15.35 -20.47
N THR A 326 -3.49 -16.59 -20.60
CA THR A 326 -3.54 -17.27 -21.90
C THR A 326 -4.42 -16.54 -22.89
N LYS A 327 -5.63 -16.16 -22.48
CA LYS A 327 -6.63 -15.49 -23.31
C LYS A 327 -6.16 -14.11 -23.79
N HIS A 328 -5.33 -13.42 -23.01
CA HIS A 328 -4.88 -12.07 -23.31
C HIS A 328 -3.41 -12.00 -23.77
N SER A 329 -2.75 -13.15 -23.95
CA SER A 329 -1.33 -13.26 -24.33
C SER A 329 -0.96 -12.41 -25.55
N GLU A 330 -1.69 -12.52 -26.66
CA GLU A 330 -1.43 -11.74 -27.88
C GLU A 330 -1.47 -10.22 -27.64
N LYS A 331 -2.51 -9.74 -26.96
CA LYS A 331 -2.64 -8.31 -26.60
C LYS A 331 -1.51 -7.85 -25.69
N ILE A 332 -1.18 -8.65 -24.69
CA ILE A 332 -0.09 -8.37 -23.74
C ILE A 332 1.26 -8.30 -24.46
N GLU A 333 1.50 -9.19 -25.44
CA GLU A 333 2.73 -9.17 -26.22
C GLU A 333 2.84 -7.94 -27.11
N ASN A 334 1.72 -7.53 -27.70
CA ASN A 334 1.62 -6.32 -28.53
C ASN A 334 1.50 -5.02 -27.71
N ASN A 335 1.58 -5.09 -26.37
CA ASN A 335 1.42 -3.95 -25.45
C ASN A 335 0.05 -3.24 -25.52
N GLU A 336 -1.00 -3.99 -25.89
CA GLU A 336 -2.38 -3.51 -26.02
C GLU A 336 -3.15 -3.67 -24.70
N TRP A 337 -2.89 -2.78 -23.74
CA TRP A 337 -3.43 -2.89 -22.37
C TRP A 337 -4.78 -2.20 -22.15
N GLU A 338 -5.16 -1.23 -22.99
CA GLU A 338 -6.25 -0.28 -22.72
C GLU A 338 -7.61 -0.91 -22.41
N ASP A 339 -7.97 -1.96 -23.14
CA ASP A 339 -9.23 -2.66 -23.00
C ASP A 339 -9.20 -3.78 -21.95
N LEU A 340 -8.03 -4.06 -21.38
CA LEU A 340 -7.86 -5.13 -20.41
C LEU A 340 -8.32 -4.68 -19.02
N PHE A 341 -9.00 -5.60 -18.34
CA PHE A 341 -9.27 -5.51 -16.90
C PHE A 341 -8.06 -6.12 -16.21
N ILE A 342 -6.98 -5.35 -16.07
CA ILE A 342 -5.71 -5.87 -15.54
C ILE A 342 -5.79 -6.15 -14.04
N PRO A 343 -4.90 -6.99 -13.47
CA PRO A 343 -4.72 -7.08 -12.03
C PRO A 343 -4.47 -5.72 -11.40
N ARG A 344 -5.29 -5.32 -10.43
CA ARG A 344 -5.20 -3.99 -9.78
C ARG A 344 -3.88 -3.78 -9.06
N ARG A 345 -3.22 -4.87 -8.65
CA ARG A 345 -1.90 -4.85 -8.02
C ARG A 345 -0.79 -4.36 -8.95
N PHE A 346 -0.94 -4.49 -10.27
CA PHE A 346 0.03 -3.94 -11.22
C PHE A 346 0.09 -2.41 -11.11
N PHE A 347 -1.07 -1.76 -10.96
CA PHE A 347 -1.14 -0.32 -10.70
C PHE A 347 -0.57 0.04 -9.32
N GLY A 348 -0.76 -0.82 -8.32
CA GLY A 348 -0.15 -0.67 -7.00
C GLY A 348 1.37 -0.57 -7.03
N TRP A 349 2.03 -1.43 -7.82
CA TRP A 349 3.47 -1.35 -8.01
C TRP A 349 3.90 -0.06 -8.72
N TYR A 350 3.22 0.28 -9.81
CA TYR A 350 3.46 1.51 -10.55
C TYR A 350 3.37 2.75 -9.67
N ILE A 351 2.27 2.93 -8.92
CA ILE A 351 2.09 4.13 -8.10
C ILE A 351 3.09 4.18 -6.94
N ASN A 352 3.40 3.05 -6.32
CA ASN A 352 4.38 2.98 -5.24
C ASN A 352 5.79 3.33 -5.72
N GLU A 353 6.21 2.78 -6.86
CA GLU A 353 7.50 3.11 -7.48
C GLU A 353 7.56 4.59 -7.86
N LYS A 354 6.53 5.10 -8.53
CA LYS A 354 6.44 6.49 -8.96
C LYS A 354 6.54 7.47 -7.80
N VAL A 355 5.80 7.23 -6.71
CA VAL A 355 5.82 8.09 -5.51
C VAL A 355 7.18 8.04 -4.82
N LYS A 356 7.74 6.84 -4.63
CA LYS A 356 9.05 6.68 -3.98
C LYS A 356 10.17 7.36 -4.75
N ASN A 357 10.23 7.17 -6.06
CA ASN A 357 11.25 7.80 -6.90
C ASN A 357 11.13 9.32 -6.83
N LYS A 358 9.90 9.86 -6.94
CA LYS A 358 9.70 11.32 -6.90
C LYS A 358 10.03 11.94 -5.54
N LEU A 359 9.72 11.23 -4.45
CA LEU A 359 10.09 11.65 -3.10
C LEU A 359 11.60 11.66 -2.91
N GLU A 360 12.30 10.62 -3.36
CA GLU A 360 13.77 10.55 -3.25
C GLU A 360 14.45 11.60 -4.11
N GLU A 361 14.01 11.79 -5.36
CA GLU A 361 14.47 12.88 -6.23
C GLU A 361 14.33 14.26 -5.56
N SER A 362 13.16 14.52 -4.94
CA SER A 362 12.88 15.79 -4.27
C SER A 362 13.70 15.97 -2.98
N ARG A 363 13.96 14.87 -2.27
CA ARG A 363 14.80 14.84 -1.06
C ARG A 363 16.26 15.13 -1.40
N VAL A 364 16.80 14.49 -2.45
CA VAL A 364 18.17 14.73 -2.94
C VAL A 364 18.36 16.18 -3.40
N LYS A 365 17.32 16.78 -4.01
CA LYS A 365 17.29 18.21 -4.36
C LYS A 365 17.18 19.15 -3.15
N GLY A 366 17.00 18.62 -1.94
CA GLY A 366 16.83 19.39 -0.71
C GLY A 366 15.49 20.11 -0.60
N LEU A 367 14.48 19.72 -1.39
CA LEU A 367 13.16 20.36 -1.41
C LEU A 367 12.27 19.88 -0.25
N ILE A 368 12.48 18.65 0.22
CA ILE A 368 11.67 18.04 1.26
C ILE A 368 12.50 17.21 2.25
N ASP A 369 11.95 17.02 3.45
CA ASP A 369 12.17 15.85 4.30
C ASP A 369 10.89 15.00 4.29
N VAL A 370 11.03 13.67 4.32
CA VAL A 370 9.87 12.77 4.36
C VAL A 370 9.96 11.79 5.52
N ASN A 371 8.90 11.70 6.31
CA ASN A 371 8.76 10.79 7.43
C ASN A 371 7.61 9.83 7.17
N TYR A 372 7.77 8.58 7.62
CA TYR A 372 6.73 7.57 7.54
C TYR A 372 6.45 6.99 8.91
N ILE A 373 5.18 6.94 9.29
CA ILE A 373 4.76 6.42 10.59
C ILE A 373 3.77 5.29 10.34
N GLN A 374 4.18 4.07 10.73
CA GLN A 374 3.28 2.93 10.74
C GLN A 374 2.49 2.92 12.06
N SER A 375 1.35 3.62 12.10
CA SER A 375 0.47 3.67 13.26
C SER A 375 -0.96 4.07 12.89
N GLU A 376 -1.92 3.70 13.73
CA GLU A 376 -3.28 4.23 13.66
C GLU A 376 -3.33 5.53 14.48
N VAL A 377 -3.77 6.63 13.85
CA VAL A 377 -4.06 7.88 14.56
C VAL A 377 -5.38 7.70 15.29
N GLU A 378 -5.38 7.86 16.60
CA GLU A 378 -6.58 7.71 17.43
C GLU A 378 -7.27 9.06 17.67
N ASP A 379 -6.50 10.13 17.72
CA ASP A 379 -7.01 11.47 18.00
C ASP A 379 -6.23 12.58 17.28
N VAL A 380 -6.90 13.71 17.09
CA VAL A 380 -6.32 14.97 16.61
C VAL A 380 -6.80 16.10 17.52
N GLN A 381 -5.89 16.99 17.91
CA GLN A 381 -6.21 18.17 18.71
C GLN A 381 -5.51 19.41 18.13
N LYS A 382 -6.25 20.50 17.95
CA LYS A 382 -5.66 21.79 17.57
C LYS A 382 -5.00 22.41 18.81
N ILE A 383 -3.73 22.79 18.67
CA ILE A 383 -2.92 23.49 19.67
C ILE A 383 -2.31 24.68 18.95
N GLU A 384 -2.74 25.89 19.32
CA GLU A 384 -2.40 27.12 18.59
C GLU A 384 -2.77 26.98 17.09
N ASP A 385 -1.82 27.21 16.18
CA ASP A 385 -2.01 27.11 14.73
C ASP A 385 -1.63 25.73 14.16
N GLN A 386 -1.44 24.72 15.03
CA GLN A 386 -0.99 23.39 14.67
C GLN A 386 -1.97 22.31 15.15
N TYR A 387 -1.85 21.12 14.56
CA TYR A 387 -2.53 19.92 15.01
C TYR A 387 -1.54 18.97 15.68
N GLU A 388 -1.87 18.53 16.88
CA GLU A 388 -1.26 17.39 17.54
C GLU A 388 -2.03 16.12 17.18
N LEU A 389 -1.31 15.11 16.67
CA LEU A 389 -1.85 13.81 16.28
C LEU A 389 -1.37 12.76 17.28
N SER A 390 -2.29 12.06 17.93
CA SER A 390 -1.99 11.11 19.01
C SER A 390 -2.19 9.66 18.56
N PHE A 391 -1.30 8.79 19.06
CA PHE A 391 -1.34 7.34 18.87
C PHE A 391 -1.60 6.61 20.20
N LYS A 392 -1.89 5.32 20.13
CA LYS A 392 -2.26 4.45 21.26
C LYS A 392 -1.27 4.40 22.44
N ASP A 393 0.00 4.73 22.22
CA ASP A 393 1.08 4.65 23.23
C ASP A 393 1.49 6.03 23.80
N ASN A 394 0.61 7.04 23.78
CA ASN A 394 0.89 8.42 24.19
C ASN A 394 2.06 9.10 23.44
N VAL A 395 2.43 8.55 22.29
CA VAL A 395 3.30 9.23 21.33
C VAL A 395 2.42 10.19 20.53
N SER A 396 2.92 11.40 20.29
CA SER A 396 2.27 12.35 19.40
C SER A 396 3.27 12.98 18.44
N ILE A 397 2.76 13.50 17.33
CA ILE A 397 3.49 14.42 16.46
C ILE A 397 2.69 15.69 16.30
N ARG A 398 3.35 16.77 15.89
CA ARG A 398 2.69 18.03 15.53
C ARG A 398 2.80 18.30 14.05
N SER A 399 1.76 18.90 13.47
CA SER A 399 1.74 19.29 12.07
C SER A 399 1.06 20.63 11.87
N GLU A 400 1.60 21.50 11.00
CA GLU A 400 0.91 22.74 10.61
C GLU A 400 -0.36 22.42 9.81
N LYS A 401 -0.24 21.57 8.78
CA LYS A 401 -1.38 21.08 7.99
C LYS A 401 -1.61 19.59 8.13
N VAL A 402 -2.88 19.18 8.15
CA VAL A 402 -3.27 17.77 8.16
C VAL A 402 -4.16 17.48 6.94
N VAL A 403 -3.89 16.38 6.25
CA VAL A 403 -4.72 15.84 5.18
C VAL A 403 -5.27 14.49 5.63
N LEU A 404 -6.56 14.42 5.95
CA LEU A 404 -7.25 13.18 6.30
C LEU A 404 -7.69 12.47 5.02
N SER A 405 -7.06 11.33 4.72
CA SER A 405 -7.25 10.55 3.50
C SER A 405 -7.32 9.04 3.79
N ILE A 406 -8.16 8.65 4.74
CA ILE A 406 -8.26 7.27 5.26
C ILE A 406 -9.09 6.30 4.39
N GLY A 407 -9.55 6.75 3.21
CA GLY A 407 -10.37 5.95 2.31
C GLY A 407 -11.85 5.89 2.71
N SER A 408 -12.54 4.85 2.25
CA SER A 408 -13.97 4.64 2.54
C SER A 408 -14.18 4.26 4.00
N LEU A 409 -15.38 4.57 4.52
CA LEU A 409 -15.80 4.19 5.87
C LEU A 409 -15.73 2.66 6.08
N PRO A 410 -15.49 2.19 7.32
CA PRO A 410 -15.33 0.76 7.60
C PRO A 410 -16.58 -0.06 7.26
N VAL A 411 -16.38 -1.36 7.05
CA VAL A 411 -17.43 -2.31 6.68
C VAL A 411 -18.41 -2.51 7.83
N ASN A 412 -19.70 -2.60 7.53
CA ASN A 412 -20.72 -2.96 8.53
C ASN A 412 -20.51 -4.40 8.99
N HIS A 413 -20.35 -4.61 10.30
CA HIS A 413 -20.38 -5.97 10.86
C HIS A 413 -21.82 -6.49 10.76
N LEU A 414 -22.00 -7.66 10.14
CA LEU A 414 -23.34 -8.23 9.96
C LEU A 414 -23.89 -8.87 11.24
N TRP A 415 -23.04 -9.53 12.01
CA TRP A 415 -23.50 -10.39 13.11
C TRP A 415 -22.63 -10.25 14.34
N LYS A 416 -21.40 -10.76 14.30
CA LYS A 416 -20.45 -10.73 15.42
C LYS A 416 -19.31 -9.75 15.16
N LYS A 417 -18.68 -9.24 16.23
CA LYS A 417 -17.58 -8.26 16.14
C LYS A 417 -16.22 -8.85 15.76
N HIS A 418 -16.10 -10.17 15.63
CA HIS A 418 -14.88 -10.82 15.21
C HIS A 418 -14.72 -10.75 13.69
N ALA A 419 -13.49 -10.57 13.20
CA ALA A 419 -13.19 -10.53 11.77
C ALA A 419 -13.47 -11.87 11.08
N LEU A 420 -13.21 -12.97 11.80
CA LEU A 420 -13.46 -14.33 11.36
C LEU A 420 -13.87 -15.19 12.55
N ILE A 421 -14.81 -16.10 12.33
CA ILE A 421 -15.27 -17.07 13.32
C ILE A 421 -15.31 -18.43 12.65
N GLU A 422 -14.62 -19.39 13.24
CA GLU A 422 -14.63 -20.78 12.79
C GLU A 422 -15.17 -21.68 13.92
N GLU A 423 -16.11 -22.53 13.55
CA GLU A 423 -16.61 -23.65 14.35
C GLU A 423 -16.47 -24.94 13.52
N ASN A 424 -16.68 -26.11 14.13
CA ASN A 424 -16.38 -27.41 13.51
C ASN A 424 -16.92 -27.59 12.07
N ASN A 425 -18.09 -27.03 11.75
CA ASN A 425 -18.78 -27.12 10.46
C ASN A 425 -19.20 -25.76 9.89
N LEU A 426 -18.71 -24.65 10.46
CA LEU A 426 -19.13 -23.29 10.10
C LEU A 426 -17.95 -22.33 10.01
N LEU A 427 -17.96 -21.48 9.00
CA LEU A 427 -17.00 -20.40 8.83
C LEU A 427 -17.73 -19.09 8.52
N PHE A 428 -17.50 -18.06 9.33
CA PHE A 428 -18.02 -16.72 9.11
C PHE A 428 -16.87 -15.75 8.88
N VAL A 429 -16.83 -15.15 7.69
CA VAL A 429 -15.85 -14.16 7.26
C VAL A 429 -16.52 -12.79 7.27
N ASN A 430 -16.22 -11.98 8.28
CA ASN A 430 -16.84 -10.66 8.44
C ASN A 430 -16.19 -9.58 7.56
N ASN A 431 -14.93 -9.79 7.16
CA ASN A 431 -14.22 -8.90 6.24
C ASN A 431 -13.22 -9.71 5.41
N PRO A 432 -13.41 -9.83 4.09
CA PRO A 432 -12.51 -10.57 3.20
C PRO A 432 -11.06 -10.10 3.21
N TYR A 433 -10.81 -8.86 3.61
CA TYR A 433 -9.50 -8.22 3.53
C TYR A 433 -8.78 -8.13 4.88
N THR A 434 -9.29 -8.78 5.94
CA THR A 434 -8.71 -8.70 7.29
C THR A 434 -8.32 -10.09 7.80
N PRO A 435 -7.02 -10.37 8.08
CA PRO A 435 -5.88 -9.45 7.96
C PRO A 435 -5.52 -9.07 6.51
N ASP A 436 -5.70 -10.01 5.58
CA ASP A 436 -5.55 -9.85 4.13
C ASP A 436 -6.32 -10.96 3.39
N LEU A 437 -6.57 -10.75 2.10
CA LEU A 437 -7.37 -11.65 1.26
C LEU A 437 -6.75 -13.04 1.15
N LYS A 438 -5.42 -13.13 1.03
CA LYS A 438 -4.71 -14.40 0.86
C LYS A 438 -4.88 -15.29 2.07
N THR A 439 -4.76 -14.73 3.27
CA THR A 439 -4.96 -15.42 4.53
C THR A 439 -6.39 -15.92 4.66
N VAL A 440 -7.37 -15.09 4.33
CA VAL A 440 -8.80 -15.47 4.37
C VAL A 440 -9.09 -16.61 3.39
N LEU A 441 -8.61 -16.53 2.14
CA LEU A 441 -8.77 -17.60 1.16
C LEU A 441 -8.10 -18.90 1.60
N GLY A 442 -6.90 -18.83 2.19
CA GLY A 442 -6.22 -19.99 2.77
C GLY A 442 -7.02 -20.64 3.90
N GLN A 443 -7.65 -19.85 4.77
CA GLN A 443 -8.53 -20.37 5.83
C GLN A 443 -9.78 -21.03 5.26
N ILE A 444 -10.39 -20.46 4.22
CA ILE A 444 -11.53 -21.08 3.53
C ILE A 444 -11.09 -22.40 2.88
N GLN A 445 -9.93 -22.43 2.21
CA GLN A 445 -9.37 -23.63 1.60
C GLN A 445 -9.11 -24.73 2.64
N ASP A 446 -8.50 -24.39 3.77
CA ASP A 446 -8.24 -25.32 4.85
C ASP A 446 -9.55 -25.84 5.48
N PHE A 447 -10.56 -24.97 5.61
CA PHE A 447 -11.87 -25.33 6.13
C PHE A 447 -12.57 -26.35 5.23
N VAL A 448 -12.70 -26.07 3.93
CA VAL A 448 -13.38 -26.99 2.99
C VAL A 448 -12.63 -28.32 2.85
N LYS A 449 -11.29 -28.30 2.92
CA LYS A 449 -10.45 -29.49 2.93
C LYS A 449 -10.66 -30.38 4.16
N ARG A 450 -11.04 -29.81 5.32
CA ARG A 450 -11.41 -30.59 6.51
C ARG A 450 -12.77 -31.27 6.35
N GLN A 451 -13.68 -30.71 5.54
CA GLN A 451 -15.03 -31.24 5.36
C GLN A 451 -15.13 -32.45 4.40
N LYS A 452 -14.00 -33.07 3.98
CA LYS A 452 -13.75 -34.16 2.98
C LYS A 452 -14.89 -35.06 2.45
N LYS A 453 -16.00 -35.26 3.17
CA LYS A 453 -17.16 -36.08 2.78
C LYS A 453 -18.43 -35.28 2.48
N VAL A 454 -18.47 -33.98 2.81
CA VAL A 454 -19.66 -33.12 2.68
C VAL A 454 -19.24 -31.84 1.98
N LYS A 455 -19.90 -31.54 0.86
CA LYS A 455 -19.70 -30.26 0.19
C LYS A 455 -20.28 -29.12 1.02
N SER A 456 -19.61 -27.98 0.98
CA SER A 456 -20.02 -26.77 1.71
C SER A 456 -20.88 -25.86 0.84
N ASN A 457 -21.83 -25.17 1.45
CA ASN A 457 -22.58 -24.09 0.80
C ASN A 457 -22.08 -22.73 1.28
N VAL A 458 -21.94 -21.79 0.34
CA VAL A 458 -21.39 -20.46 0.59
C VAL A 458 -22.49 -19.41 0.42
N LEU A 459 -22.69 -18.58 1.44
CA LEU A 459 -23.50 -17.37 1.38
C LEU A 459 -22.58 -16.14 1.26
N ILE A 460 -22.74 -15.35 0.20
CA ILE A 460 -22.11 -14.04 0.03
C ILE A 460 -23.17 -12.95 0.23
N VAL A 461 -22.99 -12.12 1.25
CA VAL A 461 -23.93 -11.06 1.60
C VAL A 461 -23.49 -9.76 0.96
N GLY A 462 -24.09 -9.41 -0.17
CA GLY A 462 -23.78 -8.22 -0.95
C GLY A 462 -23.31 -8.53 -2.38
N ALA A 463 -23.88 -7.83 -3.36
CA ALA A 463 -23.57 -7.94 -4.79
C ALA A 463 -22.77 -6.72 -5.29
N ASN A 464 -21.80 -6.24 -4.51
CA ASN A 464 -20.89 -5.16 -4.92
C ASN A 464 -19.57 -5.75 -5.46
N ALA A 465 -18.58 -4.89 -5.72
CA ALA A 465 -17.26 -5.31 -6.21
C ALA A 465 -16.64 -6.41 -5.33
N SER A 466 -16.68 -6.28 -3.99
CA SER A 466 -16.13 -7.28 -3.07
C SER A 466 -16.89 -8.61 -3.11
N GLY A 467 -18.22 -8.59 -3.29
CA GLY A 467 -19.02 -9.82 -3.46
C GLY A 467 -18.62 -10.60 -4.72
N LEU A 468 -18.54 -9.91 -5.86
CA LEU A 468 -18.10 -10.50 -7.13
C LEU A 468 -16.65 -11.00 -7.07
N GLU A 469 -15.78 -10.22 -6.43
CA GLU A 469 -14.38 -10.56 -6.22
C GLU A 469 -14.23 -11.85 -5.41
N MET A 470 -15.00 -11.99 -4.33
CA MET A 470 -15.00 -13.23 -3.54
C MET A 470 -15.50 -14.42 -4.34
N LEU A 471 -16.59 -14.27 -5.10
CA LEU A 471 -17.06 -15.35 -5.96
C LEU A 471 -15.98 -15.79 -6.96
N TYR A 472 -15.31 -14.84 -7.63
CA TYR A 472 -14.23 -15.14 -8.57
C TYR A 472 -13.04 -15.82 -7.88
N LYS A 473 -12.59 -15.30 -6.74
CA LYS A 473 -11.42 -15.85 -6.04
C LYS A 473 -11.66 -17.23 -5.45
N LEU A 474 -12.86 -17.51 -4.97
CA LEU A 474 -13.23 -18.86 -4.51
C LEU A 474 -13.25 -19.86 -5.67
N ASN A 475 -13.64 -19.40 -6.88
CA ASN A 475 -13.65 -20.24 -8.07
C ASN A 475 -12.28 -20.34 -8.79
N ASP A 476 -11.34 -19.44 -8.46
CA ASP A 476 -9.96 -19.48 -8.93
C ASP A 476 -9.14 -20.59 -8.25
N ILE A 477 -9.54 -21.02 -7.05
CA ILE A 477 -8.83 -22.03 -6.25
C ILE A 477 -9.55 -23.39 -6.40
N GLU A 478 -8.94 -24.31 -7.15
CA GLU A 478 -9.52 -25.64 -7.47
C GLU A 478 -9.98 -26.44 -6.24
N GLU A 479 -9.19 -26.43 -5.17
CA GLU A 479 -9.53 -27.09 -3.91
C GLU A 479 -10.84 -26.54 -3.31
N ILE A 480 -11.10 -25.24 -3.43
CA ILE A 480 -12.35 -24.62 -2.97
C ILE A 480 -13.49 -24.98 -3.91
N THR A 481 -13.31 -24.76 -5.22
CA THR A 481 -14.34 -25.00 -6.23
C THR A 481 -14.86 -26.44 -6.22
N SER A 482 -13.98 -27.42 -5.97
CA SER A 482 -14.32 -28.84 -5.93
C SER A 482 -15.10 -29.27 -4.67
N HIS A 483 -14.97 -28.52 -3.58
CA HIS A 483 -15.61 -28.83 -2.28
C HIS A 483 -16.82 -27.93 -1.94
N VAL A 484 -17.10 -26.91 -2.76
CA VAL A 484 -18.31 -26.08 -2.61
C VAL A 484 -19.41 -26.64 -3.51
N ASP A 485 -20.63 -26.83 -2.98
CA ASP A 485 -21.77 -27.25 -3.79
C ASP A 485 -22.44 -26.04 -4.44
N GLN A 486 -22.93 -25.10 -3.62
CA GLN A 486 -23.69 -23.95 -4.08
C GLN A 486 -23.13 -22.63 -3.54
N PHE A 487 -23.17 -21.60 -4.38
CA PHE A 487 -22.99 -20.20 -4.02
C PHE A 487 -24.34 -19.48 -4.01
N THR A 488 -24.67 -18.87 -2.88
CA THR A 488 -25.88 -18.05 -2.71
C THR A 488 -25.47 -16.61 -2.47
N PHE A 489 -26.01 -15.69 -3.26
CA PHE A 489 -25.91 -14.26 -3.02
C PHE A 489 -27.19 -13.77 -2.37
N ILE A 490 -27.07 -12.77 -1.49
CA ILE A 490 -28.20 -11.93 -1.10
C ILE A 490 -27.84 -10.46 -1.33
N SER A 491 -28.71 -9.73 -2.03
CA SER A 491 -28.59 -8.29 -2.19
C SER A 491 -29.95 -7.63 -2.34
N THR A 492 -30.04 -6.33 -2.02
CA THR A 492 -31.31 -5.59 -1.97
C THR A 492 -32.16 -5.71 -3.24
N GLN A 493 -31.54 -5.78 -4.41
CA GLN A 493 -32.24 -5.85 -5.69
C GLN A 493 -32.27 -7.25 -6.31
N GLY A 494 -31.51 -8.22 -5.77
CA GLY A 494 -31.35 -9.52 -6.43
C GLY A 494 -30.67 -9.44 -7.80
N LEU A 495 -29.95 -8.35 -8.07
CA LEU A 495 -29.26 -8.10 -9.33
C LEU A 495 -27.75 -8.01 -9.10
N LEU A 496 -27.01 -8.54 -10.06
CA LEU A 496 -25.55 -8.41 -10.14
C LEU A 496 -25.18 -7.21 -11.03
N PRO A 497 -24.04 -6.56 -10.77
CA PRO A 497 -23.49 -5.56 -11.69
C PRO A 497 -23.34 -6.13 -13.11
N ASP A 498 -23.68 -5.32 -14.11
CA ASP A 498 -23.68 -5.73 -15.51
C ASP A 498 -22.28 -5.62 -16.15
N ALA A 499 -21.94 -6.52 -17.05
CA ALA A 499 -20.64 -6.52 -17.75
C ALA A 499 -20.77 -6.53 -19.28
N VAL A 500 -21.98 -6.68 -19.82
CA VAL A 500 -22.19 -6.94 -21.24
C VAL A 500 -22.67 -5.68 -21.95
N ILE A 501 -21.91 -5.21 -22.94
CA ILE A 501 -22.28 -4.07 -23.76
C ILE A 501 -22.96 -4.58 -25.03
N ASP A 502 -24.24 -4.24 -25.20
CA ASP A 502 -24.96 -4.45 -26.46
C ASP A 502 -24.67 -3.29 -27.42
N VAL A 503 -23.63 -3.43 -28.24
CA VAL A 503 -23.14 -2.37 -29.14
C VAL A 503 -24.22 -1.90 -30.13
N LYS A 504 -25.13 -2.79 -30.54
CA LYS A 504 -26.18 -2.46 -31.51
C LYS A 504 -27.28 -1.65 -30.84
N ARG A 505 -27.92 -2.21 -29.81
CA ARG A 505 -29.04 -1.56 -29.13
C ARG A 505 -28.61 -0.33 -28.33
N LYS A 506 -27.34 -0.26 -27.88
CA LYS A 506 -26.76 0.96 -27.29
C LYS A 506 -26.88 2.17 -28.23
N LYS A 507 -26.65 1.99 -29.53
CA LYS A 507 -26.75 3.09 -30.51
C LYS A 507 -28.18 3.57 -30.76
N GLU A 508 -29.15 2.70 -30.48
CA GLU A 508 -30.58 2.96 -30.66
C GLU A 508 -31.24 3.53 -29.39
N PHE A 509 -30.58 3.40 -28.23
CA PHE A 509 -31.12 3.86 -26.95
C PHE A 509 -31.02 5.38 -26.80
N VAL A 510 -32.16 5.99 -26.47
CA VAL A 510 -32.30 7.43 -26.28
C VAL A 510 -32.90 7.68 -24.89
N PRO A 511 -32.24 8.49 -24.04
CA PRO A 511 -32.79 8.87 -22.74
C PRO A 511 -33.81 10.00 -22.91
N TYR A 512 -35.01 9.65 -23.37
CA TYR A 512 -36.06 10.61 -23.76
C TYR A 512 -36.48 11.52 -22.60
N HIS A 513 -36.51 11.00 -21.37
CA HIS A 513 -36.94 11.78 -20.21
C HIS A 513 -35.89 12.84 -19.84
N LEU A 514 -34.61 12.50 -19.86
CA LEU A 514 -33.53 13.47 -19.67
C LEU A 514 -33.45 14.48 -20.82
N GLN A 515 -33.64 14.03 -22.07
CA GLN A 515 -33.65 14.94 -23.23
C GLN A 515 -34.78 15.97 -23.15
N ALA A 516 -35.94 15.60 -22.61
CA ALA A 516 -37.07 16.51 -22.42
C ALA A 516 -36.74 17.70 -21.48
N LEU A 517 -35.73 17.57 -20.61
CA LEU A 517 -35.28 18.63 -19.69
C LEU A 517 -34.27 19.60 -20.33
N ILE A 518 -33.69 19.28 -21.48
CA ILE A 518 -32.62 20.09 -22.11
C ILE A 518 -33.08 21.50 -22.46
N ASN A 519 -34.35 21.70 -22.81
CA ASN A 519 -34.88 23.03 -23.17
C ASN A 519 -35.64 23.71 -22.03
N GLN A 520 -35.70 23.09 -20.85
CA GLN A 520 -36.35 23.69 -19.68
C GLN A 520 -35.39 24.65 -18.96
N THR A 521 -35.97 25.71 -18.40
CA THR A 521 -35.29 26.80 -17.67
C THR A 521 -35.26 26.57 -16.17
N ASP A 522 -36.38 26.12 -15.59
CA ASP A 522 -36.53 25.93 -14.13
C ASP A 522 -36.38 24.45 -13.75
N ILE A 523 -35.17 23.91 -13.93
CA ILE A 523 -34.89 22.51 -13.61
C ILE A 523 -34.34 22.34 -12.20
N THR A 524 -34.74 21.27 -11.53
CA THR A 524 -34.26 20.90 -10.19
C THR A 524 -33.50 19.58 -10.23
N SER A 525 -32.71 19.32 -9.19
CA SER A 525 -32.01 18.04 -9.01
C SER A 525 -32.96 16.85 -8.96
N GLU A 526 -34.16 17.06 -8.40
CA GLU A 526 -35.22 16.06 -8.30
C GLU A 526 -35.81 15.73 -9.67
N MET A 527 -36.09 16.73 -10.50
CA MET A 527 -36.56 16.52 -11.88
C MET A 527 -35.53 15.72 -12.70
N ILE A 528 -34.25 16.04 -12.57
CA ILE A 528 -33.17 15.30 -13.24
C ILE A 528 -33.11 13.85 -12.73
N ALA A 529 -33.22 13.64 -11.42
CA ALA A 529 -33.20 12.31 -10.82
C ALA A 529 -34.39 11.46 -11.27
N GLU A 530 -35.61 12.01 -11.22
CA GLU A 530 -36.81 11.33 -11.69
C GLU A 530 -36.73 10.97 -13.18
N ALA A 531 -36.26 11.89 -14.02
CA ALA A 531 -36.04 11.63 -15.44
C ALA A 531 -35.01 10.51 -15.64
N THR A 532 -33.91 10.54 -14.88
CA THR A 532 -32.89 9.50 -14.89
C THR A 532 -33.47 8.14 -14.53
N PHE A 533 -34.28 8.05 -13.47
CA PHE A 533 -34.90 6.79 -13.05
C PHE A 533 -35.87 6.25 -14.09
N LYS A 534 -36.66 7.12 -14.75
CA LYS A 534 -37.55 6.72 -15.85
C LYS A 534 -36.78 6.17 -17.05
N ASP A 535 -35.67 6.81 -17.43
CA ASP A 535 -34.80 6.33 -18.51
C ASP A 535 -34.11 4.99 -18.14
N LEU A 536 -33.72 4.81 -16.87
CA LEU A 536 -33.21 3.52 -16.37
C LEU A 536 -34.31 2.43 -16.38
N ASP A 537 -35.53 2.75 -15.96
CA ASP A 537 -36.67 1.81 -16.03
C ASP A 537 -36.99 1.41 -17.48
N GLN A 538 -36.86 2.35 -18.43
CA GLN A 538 -37.01 2.05 -19.84
C GLN A 538 -35.92 1.08 -20.33
N ALA A 539 -34.65 1.31 -19.94
CA ALA A 539 -33.55 0.41 -20.26
C ALA A 539 -33.77 -1.01 -19.70
N ASP A 540 -34.29 -1.10 -18.47
CA ASP A 540 -34.59 -2.37 -17.82
C ASP A 540 -35.73 -3.12 -18.54
N LYS A 541 -36.78 -2.43 -18.98
CA LYS A 541 -37.91 -2.99 -19.75
C LYS A 541 -37.49 -3.63 -21.08
N ILE A 542 -36.46 -3.09 -21.73
CA ILE A 542 -35.92 -3.62 -22.99
C ILE A 542 -34.71 -4.53 -22.76
N HIS A 543 -34.33 -4.80 -21.51
CA HIS A 543 -33.18 -5.62 -21.13
C HIS A 543 -31.88 -5.16 -21.80
N LEU A 544 -31.58 -3.85 -21.76
CA LEU A 544 -30.38 -3.28 -22.37
C LEU A 544 -29.15 -3.25 -21.42
N GLY A 545 -29.37 -3.41 -20.11
CA GLY A 545 -28.30 -3.52 -19.12
C GLY A 545 -27.58 -2.19 -18.81
N ALA A 546 -26.98 -2.09 -17.63
CA ALA A 546 -26.27 -0.90 -17.17
C ALA A 546 -24.97 -0.64 -17.96
N ALA A 547 -24.25 -1.68 -18.40
CA ALA A 547 -23.00 -1.52 -19.12
C ALA A 547 -23.21 -0.85 -20.50
N SER A 548 -24.38 -1.04 -21.11
CA SER A 548 -24.76 -0.39 -22.36
C SER A 548 -25.24 1.06 -22.16
N THR A 549 -25.89 1.37 -21.04
CA THR A 549 -26.61 2.65 -20.83
C THR A 549 -25.87 3.66 -19.97
N VAL A 550 -24.93 3.23 -19.11
CA VAL A 550 -24.28 4.10 -18.11
C VAL A 550 -23.64 5.34 -18.74
N GLU A 551 -22.94 5.20 -19.86
CA GLU A 551 -22.29 6.31 -20.55
C GLU A 551 -23.31 7.31 -21.10
N ILE A 552 -24.38 6.82 -21.75
CA ILE A 552 -25.41 7.64 -22.39
C ILE A 552 -26.18 8.44 -21.34
N ILE A 553 -26.64 7.74 -20.30
CA ILE A 553 -27.43 8.36 -19.22
C ILE A 553 -26.55 9.30 -18.39
N SER A 554 -25.31 8.92 -18.05
CA SER A 554 -24.40 9.78 -17.29
C SER A 554 -24.05 11.06 -18.02
N LYS A 555 -23.84 10.98 -19.34
CA LYS A 555 -23.63 12.16 -20.16
C LYS A 555 -24.87 13.05 -20.22
N ALA A 556 -26.06 12.45 -20.32
CA ALA A 556 -27.32 13.18 -20.42
C ALA A 556 -27.68 13.91 -19.11
N PHE A 557 -27.65 13.28 -17.94
CA PHE A 557 -27.90 14.01 -16.70
C PHE A 557 -26.74 14.95 -16.36
N GLY A 558 -25.49 14.56 -16.67
CA GLY A 558 -24.32 15.38 -16.40
C GLY A 558 -24.33 16.73 -17.12
N SER A 559 -24.89 16.81 -18.32
CA SER A 559 -25.08 18.07 -19.05
C SER A 559 -26.18 18.96 -18.46
N LEU A 560 -27.13 18.38 -17.74
CA LEU A 560 -28.19 19.13 -17.06
C LEU A 560 -27.72 19.67 -15.71
N LEU A 561 -26.78 18.99 -15.04
CA LEU A 561 -26.24 19.43 -13.75
C LEU A 561 -25.62 20.83 -13.83
N SER A 562 -25.03 21.23 -14.97
CA SER A 562 -24.44 22.57 -15.14
C SER A 562 -25.46 23.72 -15.12
N LYS A 563 -26.76 23.42 -15.21
CA LYS A 563 -27.84 24.40 -15.12
C LYS A 563 -28.40 24.56 -13.71
N LEU A 564 -28.04 23.68 -12.78
CA LEU A 564 -28.50 23.74 -11.41
C LEU A 564 -27.72 24.83 -10.66
N ASP A 565 -28.41 25.50 -9.73
CA ASP A 565 -27.73 26.31 -8.73
C ASP A 565 -26.95 25.44 -7.72
N GLU A 566 -26.15 26.07 -6.88
CA GLU A 566 -25.30 25.36 -5.91
C GLU A 566 -26.11 24.52 -4.92
N LYS A 567 -27.30 25.00 -4.51
CA LYS A 567 -28.17 24.30 -3.57
C LYS A 567 -28.70 23.00 -4.17
N GLU A 568 -29.19 23.06 -5.41
CA GLU A 568 -29.68 21.89 -6.14
C GLU A 568 -28.54 20.94 -6.51
N LEU A 569 -27.36 21.45 -6.90
CA LEU A 569 -26.17 20.61 -7.10
C LEU A 569 -25.80 19.84 -5.83
N LYS A 570 -25.88 20.49 -4.67
CA LYS A 570 -25.54 19.86 -3.38
C LYS A 570 -26.57 18.80 -3.02
N LYS A 571 -27.87 19.08 -3.23
CA LYS A 571 -28.96 18.11 -3.08
C LYS A 571 -28.72 16.88 -3.97
N PHE A 572 -28.34 17.09 -5.23
CA PHE A 572 -27.97 16.00 -6.14
C PHE A 572 -26.77 15.19 -5.64
N ALA A 573 -25.69 15.86 -5.23
CA ALA A 573 -24.48 15.21 -4.74
C ALA A 573 -24.74 14.37 -3.47
N CYS A 574 -25.57 14.87 -2.55
CA CYS A 574 -25.85 14.20 -1.29
C CYS A 574 -26.85 13.05 -1.41
N THR A 575 -27.81 13.17 -2.33
CA THR A 575 -28.96 12.25 -2.39
C THR A 575 -28.93 11.41 -3.67
N TYR A 576 -29.18 12.04 -4.81
CA TYR A 576 -29.54 11.33 -6.04
C TYR A 576 -28.36 10.67 -6.75
N GLY A 577 -27.16 11.28 -6.72
CA GLY A 577 -25.98 10.76 -7.41
C GLY A 577 -25.62 9.33 -6.99
N ASN A 578 -25.73 9.04 -5.68
CA ASN A 578 -25.48 7.69 -5.15
C ASN A 578 -26.61 6.70 -5.45
N GLU A 579 -27.86 7.15 -5.49
CA GLU A 579 -29.00 6.30 -5.84
C GLU A 579 -28.94 5.88 -7.31
N ILE A 580 -28.65 6.82 -8.21
CA ILE A 580 -28.42 6.57 -9.63
C ILE A 580 -27.23 5.59 -9.81
N GLY A 581 -26.11 5.86 -9.13
CA GLY A 581 -24.93 5.00 -9.19
C GLY A 581 -25.18 3.56 -8.75
N ARG A 582 -26.13 3.30 -7.83
CA ARG A 582 -26.52 1.92 -7.44
C ARG A 582 -27.22 1.16 -8.56
N ARG A 583 -27.94 1.84 -9.46
CA ARG A 583 -28.61 1.24 -10.62
C ARG A 583 -27.72 1.12 -11.86
N GLN A 584 -26.61 1.86 -11.90
CA GLN A 584 -25.66 1.86 -13.01
C GLN A 584 -24.37 1.09 -12.70
N ARG A 585 -24.44 0.06 -11.84
CA ARG A 585 -23.26 -0.72 -11.47
C ARG A 585 -22.83 -1.61 -12.62
N CYS A 586 -21.56 -1.50 -12.98
CA CYS A 586 -20.91 -2.38 -13.93
C CYS A 586 -19.86 -3.26 -13.24
N ALA A 587 -19.53 -4.38 -13.87
CA ALA A 587 -18.44 -5.26 -13.48
C ALA A 587 -17.59 -5.68 -14.69
N GLY A 588 -16.42 -6.23 -14.41
CA GLY A 588 -15.60 -6.86 -15.43
C GLY A 588 -16.22 -8.14 -15.97
N PHE A 589 -15.99 -8.39 -17.27
CA PHE A 589 -16.48 -9.57 -17.97
C PHE A 589 -16.07 -10.89 -17.30
N HIS A 590 -14.88 -10.92 -16.71
CA HIS A 590 -14.36 -12.08 -15.98
C HIS A 590 -15.21 -12.46 -14.77
N TYR A 591 -15.81 -11.49 -14.06
CA TYR A 591 -16.72 -11.78 -12.94
C TYR A 591 -18.04 -12.38 -13.44
N SER A 592 -18.61 -11.82 -14.51
CA SER A 592 -19.90 -12.27 -15.04
C SER A 592 -19.82 -13.67 -15.67
N LYS A 593 -18.72 -14.00 -16.34
CA LYS A 593 -18.49 -15.34 -16.90
C LYS A 593 -18.56 -16.45 -15.83
N ILE A 594 -18.06 -16.20 -14.62
CA ILE A 594 -18.13 -17.17 -13.52
C ILE A 594 -19.57 -17.35 -13.04
N VAL A 595 -20.33 -16.26 -12.95
CA VAL A 595 -21.74 -16.32 -12.59
C VAL A 595 -22.53 -17.14 -13.62
N GLU A 596 -22.31 -16.91 -14.91
CA GLU A 596 -22.97 -17.65 -16.00
C GLU A 596 -22.65 -19.14 -15.92
N LEU A 597 -21.38 -19.50 -15.78
CA LEU A 597 -20.93 -20.89 -15.64
C LEU A 597 -21.57 -21.58 -14.44
N LEU A 598 -21.60 -20.93 -13.27
CA LEU A 598 -22.24 -21.50 -12.08
C LEU A 598 -23.77 -21.61 -12.22
N LYS A 599 -24.42 -20.73 -13.00
CA LYS A 599 -25.85 -20.87 -13.31
C LYS A 599 -26.12 -22.08 -14.20
N GLU A 600 -25.29 -22.29 -15.24
CA GLU A 600 -25.38 -23.47 -16.11
C GLU A 600 -25.19 -24.78 -15.32
N GLU A 601 -24.33 -24.76 -14.30
CA GLU A 601 -24.11 -25.88 -13.38
C GLU A 601 -25.20 -26.04 -12.30
N ASN A 602 -26.19 -25.15 -12.23
CA ASN A 602 -27.18 -25.06 -11.14
C ASN A 602 -26.56 -24.85 -9.74
N ARG A 603 -25.41 -24.18 -9.67
CA ARG A 603 -24.64 -23.92 -8.43
C ARG A 603 -24.69 -22.46 -7.98
N PHE A 604 -25.46 -21.61 -8.64
CA PHE A 604 -25.62 -20.21 -8.28
C PHE A 604 -27.08 -19.85 -7.98
N HIS A 605 -27.31 -19.22 -6.83
CA HIS A 605 -28.59 -18.65 -6.46
C HIS A 605 -28.43 -17.19 -6.00
N HIS A 606 -29.41 -16.33 -6.28
CA HIS A 606 -29.38 -14.94 -5.85
C HIS A 606 -30.73 -14.50 -5.31
N ILE A 607 -30.75 -14.18 -4.03
CA ILE A 607 -31.91 -13.72 -3.27
C ILE A 607 -32.00 -12.18 -3.37
N ALA A 608 -33.17 -11.69 -3.77
CA ALA A 608 -33.55 -10.28 -3.62
C ALA A 608 -34.01 -10.01 -2.19
N GLY A 609 -33.13 -9.47 -1.35
CA GLY A 609 -33.41 -9.34 0.07
C GLY A 609 -32.36 -8.56 0.85
N ARG A 610 -32.68 -8.27 2.12
CA ARG A 610 -31.73 -7.74 3.10
C ARG A 610 -31.49 -8.78 4.18
N PHE A 611 -30.22 -9.10 4.41
CA PHE A 611 -29.80 -9.95 5.52
C PHE A 611 -30.42 -9.47 6.84
N SER A 612 -31.00 -10.39 7.62
CA SER A 612 -31.56 -10.10 8.94
C SER A 612 -30.80 -10.84 10.03
N ASP A 613 -30.74 -12.18 9.97
CA ASP A 613 -29.98 -12.97 10.93
C ASP A 613 -29.56 -14.34 10.35
N LEU A 614 -28.74 -15.07 11.11
CA LEU A 614 -28.41 -16.48 10.86
C LEU A 614 -28.90 -17.32 12.03
N GLN A 615 -29.67 -18.37 11.71
CA GLN A 615 -30.08 -19.37 12.69
C GLN A 615 -29.34 -20.68 12.42
N LYS A 616 -29.23 -21.54 13.42
CA LYS A 616 -28.69 -22.89 13.23
C LYS A 616 -29.86 -23.88 13.08
N ASN A 617 -29.79 -24.72 12.06
CA ASN A 617 -30.71 -25.84 11.93
C ASN A 617 -30.25 -27.05 12.78
N ASP A 618 -31.02 -28.15 12.74
CA ASP A 618 -30.74 -29.37 13.51
C ASP A 618 -29.40 -30.03 13.16
N SER A 619 -28.88 -29.82 11.94
CA SER A 619 -27.55 -30.31 11.54
C SER A 619 -26.41 -29.38 11.98
N GLY A 620 -26.74 -28.28 12.66
CA GLY A 620 -25.80 -27.26 13.11
C GLY A 620 -25.26 -26.37 11.99
N ALA A 621 -25.82 -26.43 10.78
CA ALA A 621 -25.49 -25.51 9.69
C ALA A 621 -26.28 -24.20 9.83
N TYR A 622 -25.82 -23.12 9.22
CA TYR A 622 -26.59 -21.88 9.18
C TYR A 622 -27.77 -21.99 8.23
N ILE A 623 -28.87 -21.33 8.56
CA ILE A 623 -29.96 -20.98 7.66
C ILE A 623 -30.15 -19.46 7.72
N LEU A 624 -30.54 -18.87 6.60
CA LEU A 624 -30.59 -17.42 6.45
C LEU A 624 -32.00 -16.89 6.73
N GLU A 625 -32.12 -15.96 7.67
CA GLU A 625 -33.29 -15.10 7.81
C GLU A 625 -33.05 -13.79 7.05
N TYR A 626 -33.99 -13.39 6.21
CA TYR A 626 -33.87 -12.17 5.43
C TYR A 626 -35.20 -11.45 5.23
N LEU A 627 -35.13 -10.13 5.08
CA LEU A 627 -36.25 -9.30 4.67
C LEU A 627 -36.32 -9.32 3.14
N ASP A 628 -37.36 -9.95 2.60
CA ASP A 628 -37.62 -9.97 1.17
C ASP A 628 -38.02 -8.57 0.69
N THR A 629 -37.32 -8.06 -0.32
CA THR A 629 -37.50 -6.66 -0.73
C THR A 629 -38.73 -6.42 -1.59
N GLN A 630 -39.29 -7.47 -2.20
CA GLN A 630 -40.49 -7.38 -3.01
C GLN A 630 -41.75 -7.37 -2.14
N THR A 631 -41.84 -8.31 -1.20
CA THR A 631 -42.98 -8.50 -0.30
C THR A 631 -42.88 -7.68 0.99
N LYS A 632 -41.67 -7.24 1.37
CA LYS A 632 -41.36 -6.59 2.65
C LYS A 632 -41.67 -7.46 3.87
N THR A 633 -41.55 -8.77 3.72
CA THR A 633 -41.76 -9.75 4.80
C THR A 633 -40.48 -10.49 5.14
N ASN A 634 -40.35 -10.94 6.40
CA ASN A 634 -39.23 -11.79 6.79
C ASN A 634 -39.47 -13.20 6.24
N MET A 635 -38.45 -13.74 5.59
CA MET A 635 -38.42 -15.04 4.93
C MET A 635 -37.26 -15.86 5.48
N MET A 636 -37.42 -17.18 5.42
CA MET A 636 -36.37 -18.15 5.73
C MET A 636 -35.86 -18.80 4.45
N TYR A 637 -34.54 -18.90 4.34
CA TYR A 637 -33.88 -19.70 3.32
C TYR A 637 -33.24 -20.92 4.01
N ASP A 638 -33.93 -22.06 3.91
CA ASP A 638 -33.64 -23.27 4.69
C ASP A 638 -32.48 -24.12 4.15
N THR A 639 -31.93 -23.77 2.98
CA THR A 639 -30.75 -24.45 2.44
C THR A 639 -29.58 -24.30 3.42
N PRO A 640 -28.97 -25.39 3.91
CA PRO A 640 -27.85 -25.33 4.85
C PRO A 640 -26.69 -24.48 4.30
N ILE A 641 -26.12 -23.60 5.11
CA ILE A 641 -24.99 -22.73 4.79
C ILE A 641 -23.84 -23.05 5.75
N ASN A 642 -22.66 -23.30 5.19
CA ASN A 642 -21.45 -23.60 5.97
C ASN A 642 -20.53 -22.40 6.04
N ILE A 643 -20.47 -21.60 4.97
CA ILE A 643 -19.56 -20.47 4.87
C ILE A 643 -20.38 -19.21 4.62
N VAL A 644 -20.20 -18.18 5.44
CA VAL A 644 -20.84 -16.88 5.25
C VAL A 644 -19.77 -15.82 5.07
N ILE A 645 -19.90 -15.00 4.04
CA ILE A 645 -18.93 -13.97 3.68
C ILE A 645 -19.64 -12.62 3.59
N ASN A 646 -19.26 -11.71 4.47
CA ASN A 646 -19.82 -10.37 4.54
C ASN A 646 -19.17 -9.45 3.51
N CYS A 647 -19.97 -9.00 2.54
CA CYS A 647 -19.61 -8.03 1.52
C CYS A 647 -20.59 -6.84 1.48
N VAL A 648 -21.24 -6.48 2.60
CA VAL A 648 -22.32 -5.46 2.62
C VAL A 648 -21.83 -4.03 2.36
N GLY A 649 -20.52 -3.82 2.30
CA GLY A 649 -19.91 -2.52 2.04
C GLY A 649 -19.83 -1.64 3.29
N SER A 650 -19.56 -0.35 3.08
CA SER A 650 -19.23 0.60 4.14
C SER A 650 -20.44 1.06 4.96
N THR A 651 -20.15 1.51 6.19
CA THR A 651 -21.09 2.24 7.07
C THR A 651 -21.29 3.70 6.62
N ASN A 652 -21.98 4.51 7.42
CA ASN A 652 -22.09 5.95 7.26
C ASN A 652 -21.66 6.68 8.56
N LEU A 653 -21.38 7.98 8.46
CA LEU A 653 -20.89 8.84 9.55
C LEU A 653 -21.89 9.04 10.71
N THR A 654 -23.14 8.61 10.54
CA THR A 654 -24.20 8.72 11.57
C THR A 654 -24.35 7.47 12.42
N LYS A 655 -23.51 6.44 12.21
CA LYS A 655 -23.54 5.19 12.99
C LYS A 655 -22.55 5.22 14.15
N ASP A 656 -22.91 4.53 15.24
CA ASP A 656 -22.08 4.45 16.46
C ASP A 656 -20.75 3.69 16.27
N ASN A 657 -20.59 2.95 15.17
CA ASN A 657 -19.46 2.06 14.90
C ASN A 657 -18.38 2.66 13.99
N ILE A 658 -18.35 3.98 13.78
CA ILE A 658 -17.26 4.63 13.03
C ILE A 658 -15.93 4.64 13.82
N PRO A 659 -14.76 4.76 13.15
CA PRO A 659 -13.45 4.78 13.82
C PRO A 659 -13.33 5.93 14.83
N GLN A 660 -12.57 5.72 15.91
CA GLN A 660 -12.44 6.69 17.02
C GLN A 660 -11.97 8.07 16.54
N LEU A 661 -10.99 8.12 15.63
CA LEU A 661 -10.54 9.35 15.00
C LEU A 661 -11.69 10.16 14.39
N LEU A 662 -12.60 9.49 13.67
CA LEU A 662 -13.74 10.17 13.04
C LEU A 662 -14.73 10.69 14.07
N LYS A 663 -14.97 9.95 15.16
CA LYS A 663 -15.81 10.43 16.27
C LYS A 663 -15.21 11.70 16.87
N ASN A 664 -13.91 11.66 17.17
CA ASN A 664 -13.24 12.77 17.84
C ASN A 664 -13.23 14.05 17.00
N ILE A 665 -12.96 13.97 15.69
CA ILE A 665 -12.98 15.17 14.82
C ILE A 665 -14.39 15.75 14.65
N ILE A 666 -15.44 14.91 14.74
CA ILE A 666 -16.84 15.35 14.73
C ILE A 666 -17.19 16.03 16.05
N GLU A 667 -16.91 15.38 17.18
CA GLU A 667 -17.21 15.87 18.53
C GLU A 667 -16.49 17.19 18.85
N LYS A 668 -15.25 17.33 18.37
CA LYS A 668 -14.45 18.56 18.50
C LYS A 668 -14.82 19.65 17.50
N GLY A 669 -15.71 19.35 16.55
CA GLY A 669 -16.16 20.31 15.53
C GLY A 669 -15.15 20.57 14.41
N TYR A 670 -14.10 19.78 14.27
CA TYR A 670 -13.13 19.93 13.18
C TYR A 670 -13.70 19.50 11.82
N SER A 671 -14.65 18.57 11.80
CA SER A 671 -15.31 18.13 10.57
C SER A 671 -16.79 17.84 10.82
N LYS A 672 -17.66 18.41 9.98
CA LYS A 672 -19.12 18.23 10.07
C LYS A 672 -19.60 17.26 8.98
N PRO A 673 -20.24 16.13 9.32
CA PRO A 673 -20.85 15.26 8.31
C PRO A 673 -21.90 16.03 7.50
N ASN A 674 -21.85 15.90 6.18
CA ASN A 674 -22.83 16.51 5.29
C ASN A 674 -24.06 15.60 5.07
N ASP A 675 -25.06 16.08 4.32
CA ASP A 675 -26.33 15.38 4.12
C ASP A 675 -26.21 14.02 3.41
N SER A 676 -25.08 13.76 2.73
CA SER A 676 -24.79 12.43 2.14
C SER A 676 -24.58 11.36 3.21
N LYS A 677 -24.23 11.77 4.43
CA LYS A 677 -23.84 10.92 5.58
C LYS A 677 -22.56 10.10 5.35
N ILE A 678 -21.91 10.21 4.20
CA ILE A 678 -20.69 9.46 3.87
C ILE A 678 -19.49 10.37 3.60
N GLY A 679 -19.69 11.69 3.65
CA GLY A 679 -18.62 12.68 3.57
C GLY A 679 -18.81 13.84 4.53
N PHE A 680 -17.77 14.67 4.64
CA PHE A 680 -17.71 15.87 5.45
C PHE A 680 -17.93 17.12 4.59
N ASP A 681 -18.55 18.16 5.15
CA ASP A 681 -18.57 19.49 4.53
C ASP A 681 -17.14 20.05 4.47
N VAL A 682 -16.76 20.56 3.30
CA VAL A 682 -15.49 21.28 3.10
C VAL A 682 -15.67 22.52 2.23
N ASN A 683 -14.73 23.47 2.33
CA ASN A 683 -14.67 24.63 1.45
C ASN A 683 -14.04 24.29 0.08
N GLN A 684 -13.92 25.29 -0.81
CA GLN A 684 -13.28 25.11 -2.14
C GLN A 684 -11.78 24.75 -2.07
N SER A 685 -11.14 24.89 -0.91
CA SER A 685 -9.76 24.46 -0.65
C SER A 685 -9.67 23.05 -0.02
N LEU A 686 -10.78 22.32 0.00
CA LEU A 686 -10.93 21.01 0.62
C LEU A 686 -10.67 21.02 2.14
N GLU A 687 -10.81 22.18 2.79
CA GLU A 687 -10.67 22.32 4.25
C GLU A 687 -12.01 22.11 4.94
N SER A 688 -12.02 21.24 5.96
CA SER A 688 -13.15 21.11 6.89
C SER A 688 -13.00 22.01 8.13
N SER A 689 -11.75 22.34 8.47
CA SER A 689 -11.34 23.36 9.42
C SER A 689 -10.04 23.97 8.92
N GLU A 690 -9.68 25.14 9.44
CA GLU A 690 -8.41 25.79 9.10
C GLU A 690 -7.23 24.81 9.18
N ASN A 691 -6.49 24.66 8.09
CA ASN A 691 -5.36 23.75 7.95
C ASN A 691 -5.67 22.24 8.10
N PHE A 692 -6.95 21.85 8.18
CA PHE A 692 -7.39 20.45 8.23
C PHE A 692 -8.21 20.09 6.99
N HIS A 693 -7.54 19.41 6.06
CA HIS A 693 -8.06 19.05 4.76
C HIS A 693 -8.62 17.63 4.75
N ILE A 694 -9.68 17.40 3.96
CA ILE A 694 -10.25 16.08 3.71
C ILE A 694 -9.94 15.67 2.28
N MET A 695 -9.58 14.41 2.07
CA MET A 695 -9.33 13.88 0.74
C MET A 695 -9.86 12.43 0.58
N GLY A 696 -10.23 12.08 -0.65
CA GLY A 696 -10.75 10.75 -0.99
C GLY A 696 -12.26 10.61 -0.75
N PRO A 697 -12.77 9.39 -0.49
CA PRO A 697 -14.21 9.08 -0.42
C PRO A 697 -15.01 9.95 0.56
N LEU A 698 -14.37 10.47 1.62
CA LEU A 698 -14.98 11.35 2.61
C LEU A 698 -15.34 12.75 2.07
N LEU A 699 -15.07 13.03 0.79
CA LEU A 699 -15.52 14.25 0.10
C LEU A 699 -16.88 14.10 -0.59
N ALA A 700 -17.51 12.93 -0.54
CA ALA A 700 -18.85 12.72 -1.09
C ALA A 700 -19.86 13.73 -0.51
N GLY A 701 -20.70 14.32 -1.37
CA GLY A 701 -21.68 15.34 -1.03
C GLY A 701 -21.23 16.79 -1.26
N ASN A 702 -19.98 17.03 -1.68
CA ASN A 702 -19.44 18.37 -1.92
C ASN A 702 -19.50 18.80 -3.40
N ILE A 703 -19.25 20.09 -3.64
CA ILE A 703 -19.18 20.70 -4.97
C ILE A 703 -17.82 21.37 -5.14
N PHE A 704 -17.15 21.11 -6.25
CA PHE A 704 -15.90 21.79 -6.61
C PHE A 704 -15.96 22.25 -8.06
N ASP A 705 -15.64 23.51 -8.32
CA ASP A 705 -15.65 24.10 -9.67
C ASP A 705 -16.99 23.85 -10.40
N ASN A 706 -18.11 24.05 -9.69
CA ASN A 706 -19.49 23.76 -10.12
C ASN A 706 -19.75 22.30 -10.53
N LYS A 707 -18.94 21.36 -10.04
CA LYS A 707 -19.13 19.92 -10.25
C LYS A 707 -19.49 19.24 -8.93
N ALA A 708 -20.67 18.63 -8.90
CA ALA A 708 -21.11 17.79 -7.81
C ALA A 708 -20.24 16.52 -7.69
N VAL A 709 -19.85 16.17 -6.47
CA VAL A 709 -19.03 15.00 -6.15
C VAL A 709 -19.80 14.11 -5.18
N TRP A 710 -20.25 12.93 -5.63
CA TRP A 710 -21.00 11.97 -4.79
C TRP A 710 -20.26 10.65 -4.54
N HIS A 711 -19.20 10.36 -5.29
CA HIS A 711 -18.29 9.25 -5.07
C HIS A 711 -16.86 9.64 -5.51
N VAL A 712 -15.83 9.18 -4.80
CA VAL A 712 -14.41 9.59 -5.01
C VAL A 712 -13.47 8.38 -5.07
N GLU A 713 -13.99 7.22 -5.46
CA GLU A 713 -13.23 5.99 -5.65
C GLU A 713 -12.71 5.84 -7.09
N HIS A 714 -13.13 6.72 -8.00
CA HIS A 714 -12.65 6.77 -9.38
C HIS A 714 -11.31 7.51 -9.46
N CYS A 715 -10.30 6.88 -10.06
CA CYS A 715 -8.93 7.41 -10.07
C CYS A 715 -8.85 8.79 -10.74
N GLY A 716 -9.64 9.04 -11.79
CA GLY A 716 -9.68 10.35 -12.44
C GLY A 716 -10.17 11.49 -11.54
N ARG A 717 -11.17 11.22 -10.68
CA ARG A 717 -11.62 12.21 -9.68
C ARG A 717 -10.57 12.41 -8.59
N ILE A 718 -9.90 11.34 -8.17
CA ILE A 718 -8.82 11.39 -7.20
C ILE A 718 -7.68 12.28 -7.73
N ILE A 719 -7.22 12.06 -8.96
CA ILE A 719 -6.15 12.85 -9.59
C ILE A 719 -6.54 14.33 -9.68
N TRP A 720 -7.76 14.63 -10.16
CA TRP A 720 -8.25 16.01 -10.26
C TRP A 720 -8.29 16.73 -8.90
N LEU A 721 -8.89 16.10 -7.88
CA LEU A 721 -8.98 16.69 -6.54
C LEU A 721 -7.59 16.78 -5.88
N SER A 722 -6.70 15.83 -6.17
CA SER A 722 -5.32 15.84 -5.67
C SER A 722 -4.54 17.03 -6.19
N HIS A 723 -4.68 17.34 -7.49
CA HIS A 723 -4.09 18.51 -8.12
C HIS A 723 -4.64 19.82 -7.52
N LYS A 724 -5.95 19.88 -7.26
CA LYS A 724 -6.56 21.06 -6.61
C LYS A 724 -6.01 21.27 -5.20
N LEU A 725 -5.95 20.21 -4.39
CA LEU A 725 -5.41 20.28 -3.04
C LEU A 725 -3.92 20.62 -3.03
N SER A 726 -3.11 20.04 -3.93
CA SER A 726 -1.67 20.33 -4.00
C SER A 726 -1.39 21.79 -4.34
N GLN A 727 -2.19 22.41 -5.22
CA GLN A 727 -2.11 23.85 -5.49
C GLN A 727 -2.39 24.67 -4.23
N LYS A 728 -3.44 24.34 -3.48
CA LYS A 728 -3.78 25.06 -2.23
C LYS A 728 -2.70 24.93 -1.16
N ILE A 729 -2.10 23.74 -1.04
CA ILE A 729 -0.96 23.52 -0.15
C ILE A 729 0.25 24.35 -0.61
N ASN A 730 0.54 24.35 -1.90
CA ASN A 730 1.64 25.13 -2.47
C ASN A 730 1.46 26.63 -2.24
N ASP A 731 0.28 27.17 -2.53
CA ASP A 731 -0.04 28.59 -2.34
C ASP A 731 0.12 29.01 -0.88
N TYR A 732 -0.30 28.15 0.06
CA TYR A 732 -0.12 28.42 1.49
C TYR A 732 1.36 28.58 1.88
N PHE A 733 2.24 27.70 1.37
CA PHE A 733 3.66 27.71 1.75
C PHE A 733 4.52 28.68 0.94
N PHE A 734 4.14 29.02 -0.29
CA PHE A 734 5.03 29.73 -1.25
C PHE A 734 4.39 30.92 -1.99
N ALA A 735 3.11 31.25 -1.76
CA ALA A 735 2.56 32.47 -2.35
C ALA A 735 3.01 33.72 -1.55
N ASN A 736 3.43 34.77 -2.27
CA ASN A 736 3.74 36.08 -1.70
C ASN A 736 2.57 36.60 -0.83
N GLU A 737 2.88 37.37 0.23
CA GLU A 737 1.85 37.92 1.15
C GLU A 737 0.73 38.73 0.45
N GLU A 738 0.99 39.32 -0.71
CA GLU A 738 -0.02 40.02 -1.52
C GLU A 738 -1.08 39.07 -2.14
N ILE A 739 -0.73 37.81 -2.42
CA ILE A 739 -1.65 36.78 -2.95
C ILE A 739 -2.41 36.11 -1.81
N LYS A 740 -1.80 35.96 -0.63
CA LYS A 740 -2.49 35.45 0.58
C LYS A 740 -3.66 36.36 1.01
N LYS A 741 -3.57 37.67 0.76
CA LYS A 741 -4.64 38.65 1.03
C LYS A 741 -5.75 38.69 -0.02
N SER A 742 -5.56 38.09 -1.21
CA SER A 742 -6.53 38.14 -2.32
C SER A 742 -7.33 36.85 -2.52
N SER A 743 -7.07 35.79 -1.74
CA SER A 743 -7.95 34.62 -1.68
C SER A 743 -9.14 34.94 -0.75
N PRO A 744 -10.38 35.05 -1.27
CA PRO A 744 -11.52 35.33 -0.42
C PRO A 744 -11.80 34.10 0.44
N ILE A 745 -11.59 34.24 1.75
CA ILE A 745 -12.30 33.43 2.74
C ILE A 745 -13.74 33.94 2.71
N ASN A 746 -14.60 33.27 1.95
CA ASN A 746 -16.05 33.35 2.06
C ASN A 746 -16.64 31.97 1.81
#